data_AF-A0A0Q4US18-F1
#
_entry.id   AF-A0A0Q4US18-F1
#
_cell.length_a   1.000
_cell.length_b   1.000
_cell.length_c   1.000
_cell.angle_alpha   90.00
_cell.angle_beta   90.00
_cell.angle_gamma   90.00
#
_symmetry.space_group_name_H-M   'P 1'
#
loop_
_entity.id
_entity.type
_entity.pdbx_description
1 polymer ?
#
loop_
_entity_poly.entity_id
_entity_poly.type
_entity_poly.pdbx_seq_one_letter_code
_entity_poly.pdbx_strand_id
1 'polypeptide(L)'
;MSGALSGEAKAIDSGFYNGSHVCNGALTLDDWEFRQEGSSFDVFFRKTTASSFQKLELVAQDTDGGLLLVDRRGRPWIAVRFGQNGDSLQGRWLTGQGKPQSDCEPFTLSRSESAKARMDRHFGLLGEAHPTVETVRTVAEEQQKLPPIDLLPDLDQQAYRQRYAEAAPSFWRRFYDAERKRLAELPVAPPDARDRAVEEMRAVTSLTLAPEGSLDRNGAARQAALDFLRIVADRLAASGRPLEALPGDTLCERMSTFGSIDVERLELAVGLPVEYWDRAFTEDLLQKAQSCKDGRTIGRLLSQSYPDIEKRRKAALWLREERERLLALPLTLTSFRDTNGLQLSRDELRRNDVSRMAYDRFLGAPLETRRTEMEQAAARELQEVFGGDSLKSLPLNEARSQCDRLVGTPWGNEALSRLHKTCTGMAEDYVARSVRQVFQEQVGRIEAAPRTFAGLEANNWFLMGTGDVRGIYPPTALVTEFNGKVADARAEAVRIATGEVDKAFAAADPVSDVTTSPLLQCGRGTIPSHESLRPLVQACQEGSRALAARRDELRCQEALKASGGGSGLLDAAIRPKAAAGNSFRVRQLVCEAARQKVTVTFPTSGMLWWSKQYVEARLPAERGRDQVRALRWLIEPVADAKGEWAISRLESKTGEVALPFPEDSLLPCLARQSLCR
;
A
#
# COMPACT_ATOMS: atom_id res chain seq x y z
N MET A 1 -105.17 0.24 -1.32
CA MET A 1 -103.89 -0.02 -0.63
C MET A 1 -102.78 0.28 -1.61
N SER A 2 -102.18 1.44 -1.43
CA SER A 2 -101.06 1.94 -2.21
C SER A 2 -99.77 1.37 -1.63
N GLY A 3 -98.98 0.70 -2.46
CA GLY A 3 -97.61 0.29 -2.14
C GLY A 3 -96.71 0.75 -3.28
N ALA A 4 -96.30 2.02 -3.22
CA ALA A 4 -95.28 2.55 -4.10
C ALA A 4 -93.93 1.90 -3.72
N LEU A 5 -93.39 1.05 -4.58
CA LEU A 5 -91.96 0.71 -4.58
C LEU A 5 -91.25 1.75 -5.43
N SER A 6 -91.09 2.96 -4.88
CA SER A 6 -90.19 3.97 -5.39
C SER A 6 -88.82 3.77 -4.74
N GLY A 7 -87.79 3.49 -5.56
CA GLY A 7 -86.41 3.47 -5.10
C GLY A 7 -85.50 2.60 -5.95
N GLU A 8 -85.41 2.83 -7.26
CA GLU A 8 -84.21 2.42 -7.99
C GLU A 8 -83.05 3.27 -7.45
N ALA A 9 -82.16 2.64 -6.69
CA ALA A 9 -80.95 3.30 -6.21
C ALA A 9 -80.08 3.66 -7.43
N LYS A 10 -80.05 4.93 -7.80
CA LYS A 10 -79.04 5.49 -8.71
C LYS A 10 -77.81 5.84 -7.89
N ALA A 11 -76.60 5.72 -8.44
CA ALA A 11 -75.44 6.35 -7.82
C ALA A 11 -75.66 7.87 -7.82
N ILE A 12 -75.88 8.45 -6.64
CA ILE A 12 -76.19 9.88 -6.48
C ILE A 12 -74.89 10.70 -6.46
N ASP A 13 -73.75 10.06 -6.21
CA ASP A 13 -72.43 10.71 -6.11
C ASP A 13 -71.38 9.99 -6.96
N SER A 14 -70.38 10.74 -7.43
CA SER A 14 -69.18 10.18 -8.06
C SER A 14 -68.50 9.15 -7.15
N GLY A 15 -67.94 8.09 -7.73
CA GLY A 15 -67.37 7.00 -6.93
C GLY A 15 -66.50 6.04 -7.72
N PHE A 16 -65.69 5.28 -6.99
CA PHE A 16 -64.79 4.28 -7.55
C PHE A 16 -65.32 2.88 -7.22
N TYR A 17 -65.17 1.96 -8.18
CA TYR A 17 -65.57 0.57 -8.02
C TYR A 17 -64.46 -0.33 -8.53
N ASN A 18 -64.21 -1.44 -7.84
CA ASN A 18 -63.26 -2.43 -8.29
C ASN A 18 -63.79 -3.85 -8.11
N GLY A 19 -63.16 -4.79 -8.81
CA GLY A 19 -63.53 -6.19 -8.75
C GLY A 19 -62.85 -6.99 -9.83
N SER A 20 -63.46 -8.12 -10.17
CA SER A 20 -62.98 -8.99 -11.23
C SER A 20 -64.11 -9.74 -11.89
N HIS A 21 -63.92 -10.13 -13.14
CA HIS A 21 -64.84 -10.98 -13.88
C HIS A 21 -64.11 -12.00 -14.75
N VAL A 22 -64.82 -13.03 -15.20
CA VAL A 22 -64.30 -14.01 -16.15
C VAL A 22 -64.85 -13.70 -17.54
N CYS A 23 -63.96 -13.48 -18.50
CA CYS A 23 -64.29 -13.35 -19.92
C CYS A 23 -63.34 -14.21 -20.75
N ASN A 24 -63.87 -14.98 -21.68
CA ASN A 24 -63.14 -15.94 -22.51
C ASN A 24 -62.28 -16.91 -21.67
N GLY A 25 -62.82 -17.36 -20.53
CA GLY A 25 -62.12 -18.25 -19.59
C GLY A 25 -60.93 -17.61 -18.86
N ALA A 26 -60.71 -16.30 -18.98
CA ALA A 26 -59.65 -15.58 -18.30
C ALA A 26 -60.21 -14.66 -17.22
N LEU A 27 -59.57 -14.68 -16.04
CA LEU A 27 -59.85 -13.74 -14.97
C LEU A 27 -59.31 -12.35 -15.33
N THR A 28 -60.20 -11.37 -15.33
CA THR A 28 -59.97 -9.97 -15.65
C THR A 28 -60.22 -9.13 -14.39
N LEU A 29 -59.32 -8.19 -14.10
CA LEU A 29 -59.46 -7.21 -13.03
C LEU A 29 -60.12 -5.95 -13.59
N ASP A 30 -60.97 -5.32 -12.79
CA ASP A 30 -61.73 -4.13 -13.14
C ASP A 30 -61.49 -3.01 -12.14
N ASP A 31 -61.25 -1.80 -12.64
CA ASP A 31 -61.18 -0.56 -11.88
C ASP A 31 -61.96 0.54 -12.62
N TRP A 32 -63.04 1.01 -12.01
CA TRP A 32 -64.01 1.90 -12.65
C TRP A 32 -64.14 3.20 -11.85
N GLU A 33 -64.26 4.32 -12.55
CA GLU A 33 -64.67 5.60 -11.97
C GLU A 33 -65.99 6.04 -12.59
N PHE A 34 -66.97 6.31 -11.74
CA PHE A 34 -68.21 6.97 -12.12
C PHE A 34 -68.10 8.47 -11.83
N ARG A 35 -68.34 9.28 -12.86
CA ARG A 35 -68.43 10.74 -12.77
C ARG A 35 -69.87 11.17 -12.98
N GLN A 36 -70.45 11.79 -11.96
CA GLN A 36 -71.83 12.28 -11.99
C GLN A 36 -72.03 13.33 -13.09
N GLU A 37 -71.04 14.22 -13.27
CA GLU A 37 -71.05 15.21 -14.36
C GLU A 37 -70.96 14.48 -15.71
N GLY A 38 -72.03 14.57 -16.49
CA GLY A 38 -72.18 13.85 -17.75
C GLY A 38 -72.55 12.37 -17.63
N SER A 39 -72.81 11.86 -16.41
CA SER A 39 -73.18 10.46 -16.16
C SER A 39 -72.25 9.46 -16.88
N SER A 40 -70.94 9.66 -16.70
CA SER A 40 -69.91 8.94 -17.45
C SER A 40 -69.14 7.94 -16.58
N PHE A 41 -68.61 6.92 -17.23
CA PHE A 41 -67.82 5.86 -16.63
C PHE A 41 -66.48 5.73 -17.36
N ASP A 42 -65.39 5.87 -16.62
CA ASP A 42 -64.08 5.43 -17.07
C ASP A 42 -63.88 3.99 -16.58
N VAL A 43 -63.97 3.05 -17.51
CA VAL A 43 -63.88 1.61 -17.27
C VAL A 43 -62.50 1.12 -17.65
N PHE A 44 -61.70 0.72 -16.66
CA PHE A 44 -60.43 0.06 -16.89
C PHE A 44 -60.52 -1.41 -16.58
N PHE A 45 -59.99 -2.25 -17.47
CA PHE A 45 -59.94 -3.69 -17.25
C PHE A 45 -58.68 -4.33 -17.83
N ARG A 46 -58.21 -5.40 -17.20
CA ARG A 46 -56.97 -6.10 -17.59
C ARG A 46 -57.03 -7.58 -17.21
N LYS A 47 -56.64 -8.47 -18.12
CA LYS A 47 -56.43 -9.88 -17.77
C LYS A 47 -55.32 -9.98 -16.70
N THR A 48 -55.46 -10.82 -15.70
CA THR A 48 -54.42 -11.04 -14.66
C THR A 48 -53.04 -11.45 -15.22
N THR A 49 -53.00 -11.94 -16.46
CA THR A 49 -51.78 -12.29 -17.20
C THR A 49 -51.25 -11.17 -18.12
N ALA A 50 -52.00 -10.09 -18.31
CA ALA A 50 -51.62 -8.97 -19.17
C ALA A 50 -50.91 -7.88 -18.36
N SER A 51 -50.02 -7.13 -19.02
CA SER A 51 -49.24 -6.05 -18.39
C SER A 51 -49.95 -4.70 -18.43
N SER A 52 -50.82 -4.44 -19.41
CA SER A 52 -51.49 -3.15 -19.60
C SER A 52 -53.01 -3.22 -19.41
N PHE A 53 -53.59 -2.15 -18.87
CA PHE A 53 -55.04 -1.98 -18.81
C PHE A 53 -55.59 -1.50 -20.15
N GLN A 54 -56.79 -1.96 -20.47
CA GLN A 54 -57.63 -1.39 -21.52
C GLN A 54 -58.56 -0.35 -20.89
N LYS A 55 -58.85 0.74 -21.61
CA LYS A 55 -59.73 1.82 -21.16
C LYS A 55 -60.94 1.93 -22.08
N LEU A 56 -62.13 2.06 -21.51
CA LEU A 56 -63.35 2.48 -22.18
C LEU A 56 -63.92 3.71 -21.48
N GLU A 57 -64.31 4.70 -22.26
CA GLU A 57 -65.03 5.88 -21.78
C GLU A 57 -66.48 5.72 -22.22
N LEU A 58 -67.39 5.48 -21.27
CA LEU A 58 -68.78 5.15 -21.52
C LEU A 58 -69.71 6.19 -20.90
N VAL A 59 -70.88 6.38 -21.49
CA VAL A 59 -71.95 7.25 -20.98
C VAL A 59 -73.14 6.39 -20.59
N ALA A 60 -73.74 6.65 -19.43
CA ALA A 60 -74.90 5.93 -18.95
C ALA A 60 -76.20 6.45 -19.58
N GLN A 61 -77.04 5.52 -20.00
CA GLN A 61 -78.42 5.75 -20.44
C GLN A 61 -79.38 4.98 -19.54
N ASP A 62 -80.41 5.65 -19.03
CA ASP A 62 -81.46 5.01 -18.23
C ASP A 62 -82.30 4.05 -19.09
N THR A 63 -82.63 2.89 -18.54
CA THR A 63 -83.52 1.89 -19.13
C THR A 63 -84.44 1.31 -18.07
N ASP A 64 -85.55 0.68 -18.46
CA ASP A 64 -86.53 0.04 -17.56
C ASP A 64 -85.94 -1.08 -16.66
N GLY A 65 -84.68 -1.44 -16.87
CA GLY A 65 -83.97 -2.46 -16.11
C GLY A 65 -82.62 -2.02 -15.57
N GLY A 66 -82.36 -0.72 -15.38
CA GLY A 66 -81.09 -0.18 -14.88
C GLY A 66 -80.39 0.74 -15.88
N LEU A 67 -79.05 0.75 -15.88
CA LEU A 67 -78.24 1.59 -16.76
C LEU A 67 -77.66 0.80 -17.93
N LEU A 68 -77.71 1.38 -19.12
CA LEU A 68 -77.00 0.92 -20.30
C LEU A 68 -75.80 1.84 -20.56
N LEU A 69 -74.59 1.30 -20.51
CA LEU A 69 -73.36 2.03 -20.78
C LEU A 69 -73.02 1.93 -22.28
N VAL A 70 -72.96 3.08 -22.94
CA VAL A 70 -72.70 3.20 -24.39
C VAL A 70 -71.42 3.99 -24.66
N ASP A 71 -70.73 3.70 -25.77
CA ASP A 71 -69.60 4.52 -26.21
C ASP A 71 -70.05 5.83 -26.85
N ARG A 72 -69.09 6.71 -27.23
CA ARG A 72 -69.36 7.99 -27.92
C ARG A 72 -70.12 7.85 -29.24
N ARG A 73 -70.20 6.65 -29.84
CA ARG A 73 -70.96 6.36 -31.06
C ARG A 73 -72.34 5.78 -30.76
N GLY A 74 -72.74 5.70 -29.50
CA GLY A 74 -74.00 5.12 -29.05
C GLY A 74 -74.03 3.58 -29.09
N ARG A 75 -72.88 2.91 -29.24
CA ARG A 75 -72.86 1.44 -29.23
C ARG A 75 -72.91 0.93 -27.79
N PRO A 76 -73.79 -0.04 -27.46
CA PRO A 76 -73.88 -0.61 -26.13
C PRO A 76 -72.67 -1.50 -25.82
N TRP A 77 -72.15 -1.38 -24.59
CA TRP A 77 -71.02 -2.17 -24.10
C TRP A 77 -71.36 -2.94 -22.82
N ILE A 78 -72.08 -2.33 -21.88
CA ILE A 78 -72.31 -2.95 -20.57
C ILE A 78 -73.71 -2.59 -20.07
N ALA A 79 -74.47 -3.58 -19.59
CA ALA A 79 -75.67 -3.36 -18.79
C ALA A 79 -75.31 -3.40 -17.30
N VAL A 80 -75.80 -2.43 -16.51
CA VAL A 80 -75.40 -2.19 -15.14
C VAL A 80 -76.62 -1.97 -14.22
N ARG A 81 -76.55 -2.49 -12.99
CA ARG A 81 -77.49 -2.20 -11.90
C ARG A 81 -76.72 -1.90 -10.62
N PHE A 82 -77.10 -0.83 -9.93
CA PHE A 82 -76.56 -0.55 -8.59
C PHE A 82 -77.27 -1.37 -7.51
N GLY A 83 -76.52 -1.78 -6.49
CA GLY A 83 -77.09 -2.34 -5.26
C GLY A 83 -77.88 -1.29 -4.47
N GLN A 84 -78.68 -1.72 -3.49
CA GLN A 84 -79.65 -0.88 -2.76
C GLN A 84 -79.05 0.39 -2.12
N ASN A 85 -77.75 0.39 -1.81
CA ASN A 85 -77.04 1.53 -1.19
C ASN A 85 -75.95 2.15 -2.09
N GLY A 86 -75.83 1.71 -3.35
CA GLY A 86 -74.72 2.13 -4.23
C GLY A 86 -73.34 1.55 -3.85
N ASP A 87 -73.26 0.67 -2.86
CA ASP A 87 -72.00 0.05 -2.43
C ASP A 87 -71.48 -1.05 -3.38
N SER A 88 -72.29 -1.43 -4.36
CA SER A 88 -71.91 -2.40 -5.38
C SER A 88 -72.60 -2.12 -6.71
N LEU A 89 -71.99 -2.65 -7.77
CA LEU A 89 -72.43 -2.54 -9.15
C LEU A 89 -72.46 -3.95 -9.76
N GLN A 90 -73.65 -4.41 -10.17
CA GLN A 90 -73.82 -5.64 -10.92
C GLN A 90 -73.78 -5.33 -12.41
N GLY A 91 -72.87 -5.95 -13.14
CA GLY A 91 -72.61 -5.67 -14.55
C GLY A 91 -72.71 -6.90 -15.44
N ARG A 92 -72.98 -6.66 -16.73
CA ARG A 92 -72.91 -7.68 -17.78
C ARG A 92 -72.41 -7.06 -19.09
N TRP A 93 -71.36 -7.64 -19.65
CA TRP A 93 -70.83 -7.25 -20.95
C TRP A 93 -71.80 -7.58 -22.08
N LEU A 94 -71.89 -6.68 -23.06
CA LEU A 94 -72.77 -6.75 -24.21
C LEU A 94 -71.96 -6.75 -25.51
N THR A 95 -72.51 -7.43 -26.51
CA THR A 95 -72.12 -7.28 -27.91
C THR A 95 -72.51 -5.90 -28.44
N GLY A 96 -71.91 -5.46 -29.55
CA GLY A 96 -72.26 -4.18 -30.19
C GLY A 96 -73.71 -4.05 -30.68
N GLN A 97 -74.49 -5.14 -30.65
CA GLN A 97 -75.94 -5.17 -30.92
C GLN A 97 -76.79 -5.12 -29.63
N GLY A 98 -76.16 -4.97 -28.45
CA GLY A 98 -76.84 -4.88 -27.15
C GLY A 98 -77.24 -6.23 -26.54
N LYS A 99 -76.87 -7.37 -27.15
CA LYS A 99 -77.12 -8.70 -26.58
C LYS A 99 -76.01 -9.09 -25.59
N PRO A 100 -76.31 -9.87 -24.52
CA PRO A 100 -75.29 -10.41 -23.63
C PRO A 100 -74.15 -11.10 -24.38
N GLN A 101 -72.91 -10.81 -23.99
CA GLN A 101 -71.74 -11.50 -24.53
C GLN A 101 -71.64 -12.90 -23.90
N SER A 102 -71.75 -13.95 -24.72
CA SER A 102 -71.84 -15.34 -24.26
C SER A 102 -70.63 -15.80 -23.46
N ASP A 103 -69.45 -15.27 -23.79
CA ASP A 103 -68.18 -15.73 -23.26
C ASP A 103 -67.76 -14.92 -22.02
N CYS A 104 -68.63 -14.05 -21.52
CA CYS A 104 -68.39 -13.19 -20.37
C CYS A 104 -69.45 -13.43 -19.29
N GLU A 105 -69.00 -13.78 -18.10
CA GLU A 105 -69.88 -13.98 -16.97
C GLU A 105 -70.42 -12.63 -16.44
N PRO A 106 -71.65 -12.60 -15.90
CA PRO A 106 -72.10 -11.46 -15.11
C PRO A 106 -71.16 -11.23 -13.92
N PHE A 107 -70.94 -9.98 -13.54
CA PHE A 107 -69.97 -9.63 -12.50
C PHE A 107 -70.53 -8.67 -11.49
N THR A 108 -69.85 -8.57 -10.34
CA THR A 108 -70.15 -7.59 -9.30
C THR A 108 -68.88 -6.85 -8.94
N LEU A 109 -68.95 -5.52 -8.95
CA LEU A 109 -67.90 -4.63 -8.45
C LEU A 109 -68.34 -4.05 -7.12
N SER A 110 -67.40 -3.87 -6.21
CA SER A 110 -67.63 -3.25 -4.91
C SER A 110 -67.10 -1.82 -4.91
N ARG A 111 -67.76 -0.93 -4.18
CA ARG A 111 -67.29 0.44 -3.99
C ARG A 111 -65.92 0.41 -3.31
N SER A 112 -64.98 1.19 -3.84
CA SER A 112 -63.59 1.25 -3.35
C SER A 112 -63.17 2.67 -3.01
N GLU A 113 -62.05 2.78 -2.30
CA GLU A 113 -61.30 4.04 -2.21
C GLU A 113 -60.85 4.52 -3.60
N SER A 114 -60.52 5.80 -3.70
CA SER A 114 -60.01 6.38 -4.95
C SER A 114 -58.70 5.74 -5.39
N ALA A 115 -58.42 5.81 -6.70
CA ALA A 115 -57.16 5.31 -7.25
C ALA A 115 -55.94 5.93 -6.55
N LYS A 116 -56.01 7.24 -6.28
CA LYS A 116 -55.00 7.99 -5.53
C LYS A 116 -54.80 7.45 -4.12
N ALA A 117 -55.87 7.26 -3.36
CA ALA A 117 -55.79 6.75 -1.99
C ALA A 117 -55.19 5.34 -1.92
N ARG A 118 -55.58 4.44 -2.83
CA ARG A 118 -55.00 3.09 -2.93
C ARG A 118 -53.52 3.12 -3.27
N MET A 119 -53.10 4.01 -4.19
CA MET A 119 -51.68 4.18 -4.52
C MET A 119 -50.89 4.79 -3.36
N ASP A 120 -51.43 5.79 -2.66
CA ASP A 120 -50.76 6.38 -1.49
C ASP A 120 -50.61 5.37 -0.34
N ARG A 121 -51.63 4.53 -0.11
CA ARG A 121 -51.54 3.41 0.84
C ARG A 121 -50.42 2.45 0.44
N HIS A 122 -50.33 2.08 -0.83
CA HIS A 122 -49.24 1.21 -1.32
C HIS A 122 -47.87 1.87 -1.16
N PHE A 123 -47.75 3.18 -1.42
CA PHE A 123 -46.51 3.91 -1.16
C PHE A 123 -46.15 3.95 0.32
N GLY A 124 -47.14 3.98 1.22
CA GLY A 124 -46.92 3.81 2.66
C GLY A 124 -46.22 2.49 2.97
N LEU A 125 -46.69 1.38 2.38
CA LEU A 125 -46.06 0.06 2.53
C LEU A 125 -44.65 0.01 1.93
N LEU A 126 -44.45 0.59 0.74
CA LEU A 126 -43.14 0.69 0.09
C LEU A 126 -42.16 1.59 0.87
N GLY A 127 -42.68 2.44 1.75
CA GLY A 127 -41.91 3.32 2.64
C GLY A 127 -41.36 2.63 3.89
N GLU A 128 -41.74 1.38 4.16
CA GLU A 128 -41.26 0.65 5.34
C GLU A 128 -39.73 0.56 5.36
N ALA A 129 -39.13 0.95 6.50
CA ALA A 129 -37.68 1.02 6.64
C ALA A 129 -37.07 -0.37 6.81
N HIS A 130 -37.78 -1.25 7.52
CA HIS A 130 -37.36 -2.62 7.82
C HIS A 130 -38.44 -3.62 7.39
N PRO A 131 -38.58 -3.88 6.09
CA PRO A 131 -39.64 -4.75 5.57
C PRO A 131 -39.48 -6.19 6.09
N THR A 132 -40.54 -6.73 6.68
CA THR A 132 -40.60 -8.15 7.08
C THR A 132 -41.20 -9.00 5.96
N VAL A 133 -41.13 -10.33 6.09
CA VAL A 133 -41.80 -11.26 5.16
C VAL A 133 -43.30 -10.98 5.04
N GLU A 134 -43.96 -10.60 6.13
CA GLU A 134 -45.39 -10.27 6.15
C GLU A 134 -45.67 -8.94 5.42
N THR A 135 -44.84 -7.92 5.65
CA THR A 135 -44.90 -6.65 4.91
C THR A 135 -44.75 -6.89 3.42
N VAL A 136 -43.75 -7.70 3.03
CA VAL A 136 -43.47 -8.01 1.63
C VAL A 136 -44.60 -8.79 0.97
N ARG A 137 -45.19 -9.75 1.68
CA ARG A 137 -46.37 -10.48 1.19
C ARG A 137 -47.53 -9.52 0.91
N THR A 138 -47.77 -8.59 1.84
CA THR A 138 -48.79 -7.54 1.70
C THR A 138 -48.49 -6.63 0.51
N VAL A 139 -47.23 -6.19 0.34
CA VAL A 139 -46.79 -5.36 -0.79
C VAL A 139 -47.01 -6.09 -2.12
N ALA A 140 -46.63 -7.36 -2.22
CA ALA A 140 -46.79 -8.15 -3.43
C ALA A 140 -48.28 -8.35 -3.80
N GLU A 141 -49.13 -8.63 -2.83
CA GLU A 141 -50.58 -8.77 -3.02
C GLU A 141 -51.25 -7.45 -3.42
N GLU A 142 -50.91 -6.35 -2.75
CA GLU A 142 -51.43 -5.02 -3.09
C GLU A 142 -50.96 -4.56 -4.47
N GLN A 143 -49.72 -4.89 -4.85
CA GLN A 143 -49.14 -4.54 -6.14
C GLN A 143 -49.93 -5.14 -7.32
N GLN A 144 -50.44 -6.37 -7.19
CA GLN A 144 -51.27 -7.00 -8.21
C GLN A 144 -52.63 -6.31 -8.39
N LYS A 145 -53.10 -5.63 -7.34
CA LYS A 145 -54.41 -4.96 -7.26
C LYS A 145 -54.28 -3.45 -7.42
N LEU A 146 -53.13 -2.93 -7.86
CA LEU A 146 -52.98 -1.49 -8.06
C LEU A 146 -53.87 -1.01 -9.22
N PRO A 147 -54.59 0.11 -9.04
CA PRO A 147 -55.33 0.72 -10.13
C PRO A 147 -54.35 1.20 -11.22
N PRO A 148 -54.78 1.33 -12.48
CA PRO A 148 -53.94 1.93 -13.50
C PRO A 148 -53.63 3.39 -13.16
N ILE A 149 -52.42 3.83 -13.47
CA ILE A 149 -52.02 5.23 -13.24
C ILE A 149 -52.91 6.21 -14.03
N ASP A 150 -53.44 5.79 -15.17
CA ASP A 150 -54.34 6.60 -16.00
C ASP A 150 -55.72 6.84 -15.34
N LEU A 151 -56.02 6.18 -14.22
CA LEU A 151 -57.19 6.46 -13.36
C LEU A 151 -56.90 7.57 -12.32
N LEU A 152 -55.67 8.08 -12.25
CA LEU A 152 -55.32 9.24 -11.44
C LEU A 152 -55.64 10.56 -12.18
N PRO A 153 -55.85 11.66 -11.45
CA PRO A 153 -55.90 13.00 -12.04
C PRO A 153 -54.67 13.26 -12.92
N ASP A 154 -54.86 13.89 -14.09
CA ASP A 154 -53.80 14.06 -15.10
C ASP A 154 -52.51 14.69 -14.55
N LEU A 155 -52.63 15.66 -13.63
CA LEU A 155 -51.48 16.33 -13.00
C LEU A 155 -50.71 15.42 -12.01
N ASP A 156 -51.33 14.37 -11.48
CA ASP A 156 -50.73 13.42 -10.56
C ASP A 156 -50.02 12.26 -11.30
N GLN A 157 -50.44 11.92 -12.52
CA GLN A 157 -50.00 10.71 -13.22
C GLN A 157 -48.47 10.60 -13.34
N GLN A 158 -47.80 11.67 -13.76
CA GLN A 158 -46.35 11.65 -13.95
C GLN A 158 -45.59 11.55 -12.62
N ALA A 159 -46.03 12.27 -11.59
CA ALA A 159 -45.42 12.23 -10.27
C ALA A 159 -45.55 10.84 -9.62
N TYR A 160 -46.72 10.20 -9.76
CA TYR A 160 -46.95 8.85 -9.23
C TYR A 160 -46.18 7.78 -10.02
N ARG A 161 -46.05 7.92 -11.35
CA ARG A 161 -45.16 7.06 -12.16
C ARG A 161 -43.72 7.10 -11.64
N GLN A 162 -43.17 8.30 -11.44
CA GLN A 162 -41.81 8.48 -10.94
C GLN A 162 -41.65 7.92 -9.53
N ARG A 163 -42.56 8.29 -8.62
CA ARG A 163 -42.55 7.80 -7.23
C ARG A 163 -42.59 6.28 -7.17
N TYR A 164 -43.38 5.62 -8.02
CA TYR A 164 -43.43 4.16 -8.08
C TYR A 164 -42.17 3.53 -8.67
N ALA A 165 -41.65 4.08 -9.76
CA ALA A 165 -40.41 3.64 -10.38
C ALA A 165 -39.20 3.73 -9.41
N GLU A 166 -39.24 4.63 -8.43
CA GLU A 166 -38.22 4.76 -7.39
C GLU A 166 -38.51 3.91 -6.15
N ALA A 167 -39.73 3.99 -5.61
CA ALA A 167 -40.08 3.39 -4.32
C ALA A 167 -40.08 1.85 -4.39
N ALA A 168 -40.63 1.27 -5.45
CA ALA A 168 -40.75 -0.19 -5.55
C ALA A 168 -39.37 -0.88 -5.63
N PRO A 169 -38.46 -0.52 -6.56
CA PRO A 169 -37.12 -1.13 -6.59
C PRO A 169 -36.33 -0.89 -5.29
N SER A 170 -36.47 0.30 -4.69
CA SER A 170 -35.81 0.63 -3.43
C SER A 170 -36.29 -0.25 -2.27
N PHE A 171 -37.60 -0.48 -2.16
CA PHE A 171 -38.19 -1.36 -1.16
C PHE A 171 -37.68 -2.79 -1.29
N TRP A 172 -37.77 -3.37 -2.50
CA TRP A 172 -37.35 -4.75 -2.75
C TRP A 172 -35.86 -4.94 -2.50
N ARG A 173 -35.03 -3.97 -2.87
CA ARG A 173 -33.59 -3.99 -2.54
C ARG A 173 -33.34 -3.99 -1.03
N ARG A 174 -34.01 -3.10 -0.27
CA ARG A 174 -33.88 -3.07 1.20
C ARG A 174 -34.24 -4.41 1.82
N PHE A 175 -35.33 -5.03 1.37
CA PHE A 175 -35.72 -6.36 1.81
C PHE A 175 -34.66 -7.41 1.49
N TYR A 176 -34.18 -7.47 0.25
CA TYR A 176 -33.21 -8.50 -0.13
C TYR A 176 -31.87 -8.36 0.59
N ASP A 177 -31.39 -7.13 0.77
CA ASP A 177 -30.14 -6.86 1.49
C ASP A 177 -30.27 -7.23 2.99
N ALA A 178 -31.42 -6.91 3.60
CA ALA A 178 -31.71 -7.27 4.99
C ALA A 178 -31.79 -8.79 5.18
N GLU A 179 -32.52 -9.50 4.32
CA GLU A 179 -32.66 -10.96 4.40
C GLU A 179 -31.36 -11.70 4.10
N ARG A 180 -30.57 -11.22 3.13
CA ARG A 180 -29.23 -11.76 2.87
C ARG A 180 -28.37 -11.74 4.12
N LYS A 181 -28.33 -10.60 4.83
CA LYS A 181 -27.58 -10.44 6.06
C LYS A 181 -28.13 -11.33 7.18
N ARG A 182 -29.45 -11.30 7.37
CA ARG A 182 -30.14 -12.08 8.41
C ARG A 182 -29.88 -13.58 8.25
N LEU A 183 -30.09 -14.14 7.05
CA LEU A 183 -29.85 -15.55 6.76
C LEU A 183 -28.38 -15.97 6.87
N ALA A 184 -27.43 -15.06 6.63
CA ALA A 184 -26.01 -15.33 6.82
C ALA A 184 -25.59 -15.40 8.30
N GLU A 185 -26.30 -14.68 9.17
CA GLU A 185 -25.97 -14.54 10.60
C GLU A 185 -26.78 -15.50 11.50
N LEU A 186 -27.96 -15.97 11.08
CA LEU A 186 -28.85 -16.85 11.86
C LEU A 186 -28.15 -18.12 12.38
N PRO A 187 -28.14 -18.45 13.67
CA PRO A 187 -27.48 -19.67 14.15
C PRO A 187 -28.03 -20.94 13.49
N VAL A 188 -27.14 -21.88 13.14
CA VAL A 188 -27.50 -23.22 12.58
C VAL A 188 -27.22 -24.37 13.53
N ALA A 189 -26.80 -24.05 14.75
CA ALA A 189 -26.63 -24.95 15.88
C ALA A 189 -27.08 -24.19 17.15
N PRO A 190 -27.80 -24.82 18.11
CA PRO A 190 -28.25 -26.24 18.19
C PRO A 190 -29.41 -26.62 17.22
N PRO A 191 -29.95 -27.87 17.24
CA PRO A 191 -30.94 -28.34 16.26
C PRO A 191 -32.21 -27.48 16.10
N ASP A 192 -32.69 -26.87 17.17
CA ASP A 192 -33.82 -25.92 17.16
C ASP A 192 -33.51 -24.66 16.33
N ALA A 193 -32.29 -24.13 16.46
CA ALA A 193 -31.83 -23.00 15.65
C ALA A 193 -31.70 -23.37 14.16
N ARG A 194 -31.28 -24.62 13.87
CA ARG A 194 -31.28 -25.16 12.50
C ARG A 194 -32.67 -25.16 11.88
N ASP A 195 -33.65 -25.72 12.58
CA ASP A 195 -35.00 -25.85 12.03
C ASP A 195 -35.63 -24.46 11.78
N ARG A 196 -35.38 -23.52 12.69
CA ARG A 196 -35.74 -22.11 12.50
C ARG A 196 -35.06 -21.47 11.29
N ALA A 197 -33.76 -21.68 11.09
CA ALA A 197 -33.05 -21.13 9.92
C ALA A 197 -33.60 -21.70 8.60
N VAL A 198 -33.99 -22.98 8.58
CA VAL A 198 -34.63 -23.61 7.42
C VAL A 198 -36.03 -23.03 7.18
N GLU A 199 -36.84 -22.87 8.22
CA GLU A 199 -38.18 -22.29 8.13
C GLU A 199 -38.14 -20.85 7.61
N GLU A 200 -37.27 -20.02 8.20
CA GLU A 200 -37.12 -18.63 7.81
C GLU A 200 -36.58 -18.48 6.39
N MET A 201 -35.67 -19.36 5.95
CA MET A 201 -35.23 -19.42 4.55
C MET A 201 -36.40 -19.78 3.62
N ARG A 202 -37.16 -20.84 3.95
CA ARG A 202 -38.30 -21.28 3.13
C ARG A 202 -39.37 -20.20 3.00
N ALA A 203 -39.58 -19.40 4.05
CA ALA A 203 -40.49 -18.28 4.03
C ALA A 203 -40.06 -17.21 3.00
N VAL A 204 -38.76 -16.90 2.91
CA VAL A 204 -38.25 -15.88 1.99
C VAL A 204 -37.99 -16.38 0.57
N THR A 205 -37.90 -17.70 0.37
CA THR A 205 -37.80 -18.31 -0.95
C THR A 205 -39.17 -18.77 -1.49
N SER A 206 -40.27 -18.38 -0.85
CA SER A 206 -41.62 -18.67 -1.33
C SER A 206 -41.83 -18.15 -2.75
N LEU A 207 -42.48 -18.94 -3.60
CA LEU A 207 -42.68 -18.66 -5.03
C LEU A 207 -43.51 -17.39 -5.29
N THR A 208 -44.29 -16.98 -4.29
CA THR A 208 -45.12 -15.77 -4.32
C THR A 208 -44.47 -14.55 -3.69
N LEU A 209 -43.30 -14.67 -3.05
CA LEU A 209 -42.66 -13.56 -2.34
C LEU A 209 -41.76 -12.74 -3.29
N ALA A 210 -42.39 -12.07 -4.24
CA ALA A 210 -41.74 -11.30 -5.29
C ALA A 210 -42.59 -10.10 -5.74
N PRO A 211 -42.02 -9.14 -6.48
CA PRO A 211 -42.80 -8.12 -7.16
C PRO A 211 -43.91 -8.76 -7.99
N GLU A 212 -45.12 -8.23 -7.90
CA GLU A 212 -46.32 -8.78 -8.55
C GLU A 212 -46.63 -10.25 -8.16
N GLY A 213 -46.10 -10.72 -7.03
CA GLY A 213 -46.40 -12.04 -6.47
C GLY A 213 -45.84 -13.22 -7.26
N SER A 214 -44.78 -13.04 -8.07
CA SER A 214 -44.23 -14.13 -8.90
C SER A 214 -42.72 -14.06 -9.11
N LEU A 215 -41.99 -15.09 -8.66
CA LEU A 215 -40.57 -15.28 -8.99
C LEU A 215 -40.34 -15.63 -10.46
N ASP A 216 -41.36 -16.16 -11.17
CA ASP A 216 -41.22 -16.49 -12.58
C ASP A 216 -41.05 -15.23 -13.45
N ARG A 217 -41.86 -14.21 -13.16
CA ARG A 217 -41.89 -12.94 -13.89
C ARG A 217 -40.77 -11.97 -13.50
N ASN A 218 -40.09 -12.20 -12.37
CA ASN A 218 -39.07 -11.29 -11.86
C ASN A 218 -37.70 -11.99 -11.66
N GLY A 219 -36.77 -11.77 -12.59
CA GLY A 219 -35.44 -12.37 -12.55
C GLY A 219 -34.58 -11.93 -11.36
N ALA A 220 -34.70 -10.67 -10.92
CA ALA A 220 -33.94 -10.17 -9.76
C ALA A 220 -34.41 -10.82 -8.45
N ALA A 221 -35.73 -10.94 -8.27
CA ALA A 221 -36.32 -11.64 -7.12
C ALA A 221 -35.96 -13.13 -7.13
N ARG A 222 -36.00 -13.78 -8.30
CA ARG A 222 -35.58 -15.18 -8.46
C ARG A 222 -34.12 -15.38 -8.07
N GLN A 223 -33.22 -14.49 -8.52
CA GLN A 223 -31.82 -14.55 -8.14
C GLN A 223 -31.62 -14.36 -6.63
N ALA A 224 -32.33 -13.41 -6.01
CA ALA A 224 -32.28 -13.21 -4.56
C ALA A 224 -32.74 -14.47 -3.80
N ALA A 225 -33.84 -15.11 -4.22
CA ALA A 225 -34.33 -16.35 -3.61
C ALA A 225 -33.32 -17.50 -3.75
N LEU A 226 -32.66 -17.64 -4.91
CA LEU A 226 -31.59 -18.62 -5.09
C LEU A 226 -30.40 -18.34 -4.17
N ASP A 227 -30.01 -17.07 -4.04
CA ASP A 227 -28.92 -16.66 -3.13
C ASP A 227 -29.28 -17.01 -1.67
N PHE A 228 -30.52 -16.75 -1.23
CA PHE A 228 -30.99 -17.12 0.12
C PHE A 228 -30.94 -18.62 0.37
N LEU A 229 -31.45 -19.41 -0.59
CA LEU A 229 -31.40 -20.86 -0.53
C LEU A 229 -29.96 -21.37 -0.39
N ARG A 230 -29.05 -20.81 -1.19
CA ARG A 230 -27.62 -21.17 -1.22
C ARG A 230 -26.90 -20.81 0.07
N ILE A 231 -27.13 -19.62 0.62
CA ILE A 231 -26.55 -19.16 1.90
C ILE A 231 -26.85 -20.18 3.00
N VAL A 232 -28.12 -20.56 3.18
CA VAL A 232 -28.50 -21.48 4.25
C VAL A 232 -28.03 -22.91 3.96
N ALA A 233 -28.15 -23.39 2.71
CA ALA A 233 -27.65 -24.71 2.33
C ALA A 233 -26.16 -24.89 2.64
N ASP A 234 -25.33 -23.89 2.33
CA ASP A 234 -23.88 -23.94 2.54
C ASP A 234 -23.51 -23.95 4.03
N ARG A 235 -24.25 -23.18 4.84
CA ARG A 235 -24.04 -23.13 6.30
C ARG A 235 -24.44 -24.44 6.97
N LEU A 236 -25.56 -25.04 6.54
CA LEU A 236 -26.00 -26.35 7.02
C LEU A 236 -25.03 -27.48 6.60
N ALA A 237 -24.48 -27.41 5.39
CA ALA A 237 -23.46 -28.35 4.96
C ALA A 237 -22.18 -28.23 5.79
N ALA A 238 -21.74 -27.00 6.11
CA ALA A 238 -20.58 -26.76 6.94
C ALA A 238 -20.76 -27.23 8.39
N SER A 239 -21.99 -27.28 8.91
CA SER A 239 -22.29 -27.86 10.23
C SER A 239 -22.42 -29.40 10.23
N GLY A 240 -22.17 -30.05 9.10
CA GLY A 240 -22.21 -31.51 8.96
C GLY A 240 -23.62 -32.09 8.76
N ARG A 241 -24.65 -31.25 8.61
CA ARG A 241 -26.04 -31.68 8.39
C ARG A 241 -26.66 -30.90 7.22
N PRO A 242 -26.43 -31.34 5.96
CA PRO A 242 -26.90 -30.66 4.76
C PRO A 242 -28.41 -30.37 4.76
N LEU A 243 -28.80 -29.38 3.93
CA LEU A 243 -30.21 -29.08 3.68
C LEU A 243 -30.90 -30.25 2.98
N GLU A 244 -32.11 -30.57 3.42
CA GLU A 244 -32.98 -31.55 2.75
C GLU A 244 -33.89 -30.85 1.74
N ALA A 245 -34.10 -31.49 0.59
CA ALA A 245 -35.05 -31.04 -0.41
C ALA A 245 -36.48 -30.99 0.14
N LEU A 246 -37.33 -30.18 -0.49
CA LEU A 246 -38.75 -30.11 -0.16
C LEU A 246 -39.44 -31.45 -0.45
N PRO A 247 -40.54 -31.76 0.27
CA PRO A 247 -41.34 -32.95 0.03
C PRO A 247 -41.76 -33.09 -1.44
N GLY A 248 -41.62 -34.32 -1.98
CA GLY A 248 -41.84 -34.59 -3.41
C GLY A 248 -43.30 -34.66 -3.85
N ASP A 249 -44.22 -34.90 -2.91
CA ASP A 249 -45.68 -34.94 -3.13
C ASP A 249 -46.24 -33.62 -3.69
N THR A 250 -45.60 -32.52 -3.33
CA THR A 250 -45.97 -31.14 -3.71
C THR A 250 -45.10 -30.59 -4.84
N LEU A 251 -44.25 -31.43 -5.45
CA LEU A 251 -43.35 -31.02 -6.54
C LEU A 251 -44.12 -30.53 -7.78
N CYS A 252 -45.14 -31.26 -8.23
CA CYS A 252 -45.89 -30.88 -9.43
C CYS A 252 -46.61 -29.53 -9.27
N GLU A 253 -47.15 -29.26 -8.08
CA GLU A 253 -47.79 -27.99 -7.75
C GLU A 253 -46.78 -26.84 -7.84
N ARG A 254 -45.62 -26.98 -7.17
CA ARG A 254 -44.56 -25.96 -7.22
C ARG A 254 -43.99 -25.73 -8.62
N MET A 255 -43.90 -26.77 -9.44
CA MET A 255 -43.43 -26.59 -10.82
C MET A 255 -44.47 -25.88 -11.69
N SER A 256 -45.77 -26.10 -11.43
CA SER A 256 -46.85 -25.45 -12.18
C SER A 256 -46.91 -23.93 -12.00
N THR A 257 -46.25 -23.38 -10.97
CA THR A 257 -46.18 -21.93 -10.76
C THR A 257 -45.25 -21.22 -11.75
N PHE A 258 -44.40 -21.96 -12.46
CA PHE A 258 -43.47 -21.42 -13.45
C PHE A 258 -44.02 -21.64 -14.87
N GLY A 259 -44.03 -20.61 -15.70
CA GLY A 259 -44.48 -20.71 -17.09
C GLY A 259 -43.52 -21.51 -17.99
N SER A 260 -42.25 -21.63 -17.59
CA SER A 260 -41.25 -22.50 -18.20
C SER A 260 -40.31 -23.04 -17.13
N ILE A 261 -39.70 -24.20 -17.37
CA ILE A 261 -38.78 -24.83 -16.41
C ILE A 261 -37.36 -24.82 -16.98
N ASP A 262 -36.44 -24.26 -16.19
CA ASP A 262 -34.99 -24.36 -16.32
C ASP A 262 -34.38 -24.84 -14.99
N VAL A 263 -33.05 -24.99 -14.95
CA VAL A 263 -32.34 -25.52 -13.77
C VAL A 263 -32.54 -24.63 -12.53
N GLU A 264 -32.52 -23.32 -12.70
CA GLU A 264 -32.71 -22.36 -11.60
C GLU A 264 -34.10 -22.44 -10.97
N ARG A 265 -35.15 -22.50 -11.79
CA ARG A 265 -36.52 -22.70 -11.30
C ARG A 265 -36.70 -24.06 -10.66
N LEU A 266 -36.00 -25.07 -11.17
CA LEU A 266 -36.00 -26.39 -10.57
C LEU A 266 -35.30 -26.40 -9.20
N GLU A 267 -34.19 -25.66 -9.01
CA GLU A 267 -33.57 -25.47 -7.67
C GLU A 267 -34.58 -24.92 -6.65
N LEU A 268 -35.39 -23.93 -7.04
CA LEU A 268 -36.42 -23.35 -6.16
C LEU A 268 -37.61 -24.30 -5.95
N ALA A 269 -38.08 -24.99 -6.98
CA ALA A 269 -39.17 -25.96 -6.86
C ALA A 269 -38.77 -27.19 -6.01
N VAL A 270 -37.50 -27.58 -6.07
CA VAL A 270 -36.92 -28.66 -5.25
C VAL A 270 -36.55 -28.14 -3.86
N GLY A 271 -36.23 -26.85 -3.72
CA GLY A 271 -35.73 -26.25 -2.49
C GLY A 271 -34.33 -26.75 -2.11
N LEU A 272 -33.50 -27.08 -3.11
CA LEU A 272 -32.12 -27.55 -2.91
C LEU A 272 -31.24 -27.08 -4.08
N PRO A 273 -30.08 -26.43 -3.84
CA PRO A 273 -29.17 -26.03 -4.91
C PRO A 273 -28.56 -27.24 -5.63
N VAL A 274 -28.26 -27.09 -6.93
CA VAL A 274 -27.70 -28.18 -7.75
C VAL A 274 -26.37 -28.72 -7.26
N GLU A 275 -25.57 -27.93 -6.52
CA GLU A 275 -24.30 -28.40 -5.94
C GLU A 275 -24.48 -29.53 -4.91
N TYR A 276 -25.71 -29.77 -4.46
CA TYR A 276 -26.09 -30.82 -3.51
C TYR A 276 -26.77 -32.02 -4.17
N TRP A 277 -27.01 -31.99 -5.49
CA TRP A 277 -27.72 -33.04 -6.19
C TRP A 277 -26.77 -34.14 -6.61
N ASP A 278 -26.85 -35.30 -5.96
CA ASP A 278 -26.17 -36.49 -6.43
C ASP A 278 -26.98 -37.24 -7.49
N ARG A 279 -26.39 -38.32 -8.02
CA ARG A 279 -27.02 -39.15 -9.04
C ARG A 279 -28.33 -39.76 -8.55
N ALA A 280 -28.31 -40.35 -7.35
CA ALA A 280 -29.46 -41.05 -6.81
C ALA A 280 -30.63 -40.08 -6.57
N PHE A 281 -30.34 -38.91 -6.02
CA PHE A 281 -31.30 -37.82 -5.86
C PHE A 281 -31.87 -37.35 -7.21
N THR A 282 -31.01 -37.18 -8.22
CA THR A 282 -31.46 -36.72 -9.54
C THR A 282 -32.32 -37.77 -10.26
N GLU A 283 -32.00 -39.06 -10.12
CA GLU A 283 -32.81 -40.16 -10.65
C GLU A 283 -34.17 -40.27 -9.94
N ASP A 284 -34.24 -40.07 -8.62
CA ASP A 284 -35.49 -39.97 -7.87
C ASP A 284 -36.33 -38.74 -8.28
N LEU A 285 -35.69 -37.58 -8.47
CA LEU A 285 -36.34 -36.37 -8.98
C LEU A 285 -36.92 -36.59 -10.38
N LEU A 286 -36.17 -37.27 -11.26
CA LEU A 286 -36.65 -37.65 -12.60
C LEU A 286 -37.91 -38.53 -12.51
N GLN A 287 -37.92 -39.54 -11.63
CA GLN A 287 -39.07 -40.42 -11.43
C GLN A 287 -40.29 -39.64 -10.91
N LYS A 288 -40.11 -38.77 -9.92
CA LYS A 288 -41.18 -37.94 -9.36
C LYS A 288 -41.71 -36.91 -10.37
N ALA A 289 -40.85 -36.35 -11.21
CA ALA A 289 -41.26 -35.38 -12.22
C ALA A 289 -42.12 -36.01 -13.34
N GLN A 290 -41.99 -37.32 -13.60
CA GLN A 290 -42.75 -38.00 -14.66
C GLN A 290 -44.27 -37.95 -14.46
N SER A 291 -44.75 -37.88 -13.21
CA SER A 291 -46.18 -37.76 -12.91
C SER A 291 -46.74 -36.35 -13.11
N CYS A 292 -45.87 -35.35 -13.30
CA CYS A 292 -46.29 -33.98 -13.50
C CYS A 292 -46.68 -33.71 -14.95
N LYS A 293 -47.56 -32.73 -15.18
CA LYS A 293 -48.04 -32.34 -16.52
C LYS A 293 -46.89 -32.11 -17.52
N ASP A 294 -45.81 -31.48 -17.07
CA ASP A 294 -44.62 -31.16 -17.87
C ASP A 294 -43.46 -32.16 -17.70
N GLY A 295 -43.72 -33.35 -17.16
CA GLY A 295 -42.71 -34.34 -16.80
C GLY A 295 -41.75 -34.73 -17.93
N ARG A 296 -42.23 -34.80 -19.18
CA ARG A 296 -41.36 -35.06 -20.35
C ARG A 296 -40.35 -33.93 -20.60
N THR A 297 -40.79 -32.67 -20.48
CA THR A 297 -39.92 -31.50 -20.66
C THR A 297 -38.84 -31.48 -19.59
N ILE A 298 -39.23 -31.74 -18.34
CA ILE A 298 -38.33 -31.79 -17.18
C ILE A 298 -37.34 -32.95 -17.31
N GLY A 299 -37.82 -34.13 -17.70
CA GLY A 299 -36.98 -35.29 -17.93
C GLY A 299 -35.89 -35.02 -18.97
N ARG A 300 -36.24 -34.34 -20.07
CA ARG A 300 -35.28 -33.91 -21.09
C ARG A 300 -34.28 -32.88 -20.55
N LEU A 301 -34.77 -31.85 -19.86
CA LEU A 301 -33.92 -30.81 -19.25
C LEU A 301 -32.89 -31.43 -18.30
N LEU A 302 -33.34 -32.23 -17.34
CA LEU A 302 -32.48 -32.89 -16.35
C LEU A 302 -31.47 -33.80 -17.04
N SER A 303 -31.89 -34.60 -18.02
CA SER A 303 -30.97 -35.49 -18.75
C SER A 303 -29.89 -34.72 -19.52
N GLN A 304 -30.22 -33.54 -20.07
CA GLN A 304 -29.28 -32.69 -20.81
C GLN A 304 -28.35 -31.90 -19.87
N SER A 305 -28.86 -31.41 -18.75
CA SER A 305 -28.12 -30.59 -17.79
C SER A 305 -27.36 -31.40 -16.75
N TYR A 306 -27.63 -32.68 -16.58
CA TYR A 306 -27.01 -33.51 -15.55
C TYR A 306 -25.47 -33.52 -15.60
N PRO A 307 -24.79 -33.62 -16.76
CA PRO A 307 -23.32 -33.55 -16.80
C PRO A 307 -22.78 -32.25 -16.17
N ASP A 308 -23.43 -31.11 -16.41
CA ASP A 308 -23.05 -29.83 -15.83
C ASP A 308 -23.39 -29.75 -14.33
N ILE A 309 -24.53 -30.31 -13.91
CA ILE A 309 -24.91 -30.43 -12.49
C ILE A 309 -23.87 -31.27 -11.75
N GLU A 310 -23.48 -32.42 -12.29
CA GLU A 310 -22.48 -33.31 -11.71
C GLU A 310 -21.11 -32.60 -11.62
N LYS A 311 -20.72 -31.86 -12.67
CA LYS A 311 -19.50 -31.05 -12.69
C LYS A 311 -19.50 -29.98 -11.59
N ARG A 312 -20.60 -29.23 -11.44
CA ARG A 312 -20.76 -28.22 -10.37
C ARG A 312 -20.72 -28.85 -8.97
N ARG A 313 -21.38 -29.99 -8.77
CA ARG A 313 -21.33 -30.74 -7.51
C ARG A 313 -19.91 -31.18 -7.17
N LYS A 314 -19.17 -31.77 -8.12
CA LYS A 314 -17.77 -32.20 -7.91
C LYS A 314 -16.88 -31.02 -7.53
N ALA A 315 -16.99 -29.90 -8.25
CA ALA A 315 -16.26 -28.67 -7.93
C ALA A 315 -16.60 -28.14 -6.53
N ALA A 316 -17.89 -28.12 -6.15
CA ALA A 316 -18.32 -27.66 -4.83
C ALA A 316 -17.88 -28.59 -3.69
N LEU A 317 -17.87 -29.91 -3.90
CA LEU A 317 -17.31 -30.86 -2.93
C LEU A 317 -15.81 -30.62 -2.73
N TRP A 318 -15.06 -30.55 -3.82
CA TRP A 318 -13.62 -30.27 -3.78
C TRP A 318 -13.31 -28.93 -3.10
N LEU A 319 -14.04 -27.86 -3.44
CA LEU A 319 -13.85 -26.54 -2.81
C LEU A 319 -14.14 -26.56 -1.31
N ARG A 320 -15.11 -27.35 -0.84
CA ARG A 320 -15.40 -27.49 0.59
C ARG A 320 -14.30 -28.27 1.31
N GLU A 321 -13.84 -29.38 0.74
CA GLU A 321 -12.69 -30.13 1.29
C GLU A 321 -11.45 -29.24 1.40
N GLU A 322 -11.21 -28.45 0.35
CA GLU A 322 -10.07 -27.53 0.30
C GLU A 322 -10.22 -26.34 1.26
N ARG A 323 -11.45 -25.86 1.47
CA ARG A 323 -11.76 -24.87 2.51
C ARG A 323 -11.41 -25.42 3.89
N GLU A 324 -11.88 -26.63 4.23
CA GLU A 324 -11.58 -27.24 5.53
C GLU A 324 -10.07 -27.47 5.71
N ARG A 325 -9.38 -27.91 4.65
CA ARG A 325 -7.91 -28.06 4.65
C ARG A 325 -7.22 -26.74 4.96
N LEU A 326 -7.63 -25.64 4.31
CA LEU A 326 -7.06 -24.31 4.50
C LEU A 326 -7.40 -23.72 5.89
N LEU A 327 -8.62 -23.96 6.40
CA LEU A 327 -9.01 -23.55 7.75
C LEU A 327 -8.18 -24.25 8.83
N ALA A 328 -7.85 -25.53 8.62
CA ALA A 328 -7.07 -26.34 9.55
C ALA A 328 -5.58 -25.97 9.62
N LEU A 329 -5.07 -25.15 8.70
CA LEU A 329 -3.67 -24.75 8.70
C LEU A 329 -3.32 -23.89 9.93
N PRO A 330 -2.12 -24.06 10.52
CA PRO A 330 -1.69 -23.26 11.65
C PRO A 330 -1.45 -21.81 11.21
N LEU A 331 -1.78 -20.87 12.10
CA LEU A 331 -1.61 -19.43 11.87
C LEU A 331 -0.13 -19.03 11.93
N THR A 332 0.61 -19.23 10.84
CA THR A 332 2.05 -18.95 10.77
C THR A 332 2.49 -18.31 9.46
N LEU A 333 3.66 -17.65 9.46
CA LEU A 333 4.26 -17.08 8.25
C LEU A 333 4.51 -18.14 7.18
N THR A 334 4.95 -19.34 7.59
CA THR A 334 5.20 -20.45 6.67
C THR A 334 3.91 -20.89 5.96
N SER A 335 2.82 -21.09 6.72
CA SER A 335 1.52 -21.45 6.12
C SER A 335 1.00 -20.37 5.18
N PHE A 336 1.15 -19.09 5.55
CA PHE A 336 0.77 -17.97 4.69
C PHE A 336 1.53 -17.98 3.36
N ARG A 337 2.85 -18.14 3.41
CA ARG A 337 3.70 -18.20 2.22
C ARG A 337 3.37 -19.40 1.34
N ASP A 338 3.33 -20.59 1.92
CA ASP A 338 3.21 -21.85 1.18
C ASP A 338 1.81 -22.00 0.54
N THR A 339 0.79 -21.31 1.07
CA THR A 339 -0.56 -21.27 0.50
C THR A 339 -0.91 -19.98 -0.22
N ASN A 340 0.07 -19.09 -0.43
CA ASN A 340 -0.15 -17.83 -1.12
C ASN A 340 -1.28 -16.99 -0.47
N GLY A 341 -1.34 -16.96 0.86
CA GLY A 341 -2.40 -16.29 1.62
C GLY A 341 -3.74 -17.03 1.62
N LEU A 342 -3.73 -18.36 1.77
CA LEU A 342 -4.92 -19.23 1.72
C LEU A 342 -5.70 -19.08 0.41
N GLN A 343 -4.96 -19.13 -0.71
CA GLN A 343 -5.51 -19.08 -2.05
C GLN A 343 -5.10 -20.33 -2.84
N LEU A 344 -5.97 -20.71 -3.78
CA LEU A 344 -5.67 -21.80 -4.71
C LEU A 344 -5.00 -21.26 -5.96
N SER A 345 -4.08 -22.03 -6.51
CA SER A 345 -3.43 -21.67 -7.76
C SER A 345 -4.42 -21.70 -8.93
N ARG A 346 -4.16 -20.88 -9.96
CA ARG A 346 -4.97 -20.88 -11.19
C ARG A 346 -5.00 -22.26 -11.87
N ASP A 347 -3.92 -23.02 -11.75
CA ASP A 347 -3.83 -24.38 -12.31
C ASP A 347 -4.69 -25.39 -11.55
N GLU A 348 -4.81 -25.28 -10.23
CA GLU A 348 -5.74 -26.11 -9.44
C GLU A 348 -7.19 -25.79 -9.79
N LEU A 349 -7.55 -24.51 -9.90
CA LEU A 349 -8.89 -24.09 -10.28
C LEU A 349 -9.26 -24.57 -11.68
N ARG A 350 -8.34 -24.44 -12.65
CA ARG A 350 -8.54 -24.90 -14.02
C ARG A 350 -8.68 -26.42 -14.11
N ARG A 351 -7.84 -27.18 -13.40
CA ARG A 351 -7.88 -28.66 -13.40
C ARG A 351 -9.17 -29.23 -12.82
N ASN A 352 -9.79 -28.53 -11.87
CA ASN A 352 -11.03 -28.94 -11.24
C ASN A 352 -12.26 -28.24 -11.82
N ASP A 353 -12.11 -27.56 -12.96
CA ASP A 353 -13.17 -26.83 -13.66
C ASP A 353 -13.97 -25.86 -12.77
N VAL A 354 -13.28 -25.20 -11.84
CA VAL A 354 -13.91 -24.29 -10.89
C VAL A 354 -14.20 -22.96 -11.57
N SER A 355 -15.48 -22.57 -11.56
CA SER A 355 -15.88 -21.23 -11.98
C SER A 355 -15.50 -20.19 -10.93
N ARG A 356 -15.30 -18.94 -11.36
CA ARG A 356 -15.06 -17.82 -10.45
C ARG A 356 -16.17 -17.68 -9.40
N MET A 357 -17.42 -17.84 -9.82
CA MET A 357 -18.58 -17.78 -8.92
C MET A 357 -18.54 -18.87 -7.84
N ALA A 358 -18.14 -20.09 -8.19
CA ALA A 358 -17.99 -21.18 -7.23
C ALA A 358 -16.82 -20.91 -6.27
N TYR A 359 -15.69 -20.43 -6.78
CA TYR A 359 -14.55 -20.03 -5.95
C TYR A 359 -14.93 -18.96 -4.93
N ASP A 360 -15.56 -17.87 -5.37
CA ASP A 360 -15.94 -16.75 -4.51
C ASP A 360 -16.95 -17.20 -3.42
N ARG A 361 -17.89 -18.10 -3.78
CA ARG A 361 -18.91 -18.64 -2.87
C ARG A 361 -18.33 -19.59 -1.81
N PHE A 362 -17.49 -20.55 -2.20
CA PHE A 362 -17.03 -21.59 -1.27
C PHE A 362 -15.70 -21.27 -0.57
N LEU A 363 -14.84 -20.44 -1.17
CA LEU A 363 -13.53 -20.07 -0.61
C LEU A 363 -13.33 -18.57 -0.42
N GLY A 364 -13.96 -17.72 -1.23
CA GLY A 364 -13.81 -16.27 -1.15
C GLY A 364 -14.22 -15.72 0.21
N ALA A 365 -15.53 -15.54 0.41
CA ALA A 365 -16.06 -15.02 1.67
C ALA A 365 -15.79 -15.94 2.88
N PRO A 366 -15.93 -17.29 2.79
CA PRO A 366 -15.74 -18.16 3.95
C PRO A 366 -14.34 -18.18 4.55
N LEU A 367 -13.29 -17.84 3.79
CA LEU A 367 -11.91 -17.80 4.30
C LEU A 367 -11.44 -16.39 4.69
N GLU A 368 -12.24 -15.34 4.48
CA GLU A 368 -11.73 -13.96 4.59
C GLU A 368 -11.26 -13.59 6.00
N THR A 369 -12.02 -13.99 7.03
CA THR A 369 -11.61 -13.85 8.43
C THR A 369 -10.30 -14.60 8.69
N ARG A 370 -10.19 -15.85 8.19
CA ARG A 370 -8.98 -16.67 8.38
C ARG A 370 -7.77 -16.09 7.67
N ARG A 371 -7.94 -15.49 6.48
CA ARG A 371 -6.87 -14.77 5.76
C ARG A 371 -6.36 -13.60 6.57
N THR A 372 -7.27 -12.80 7.14
CA THR A 372 -6.91 -11.66 8.01
C THR A 372 -6.14 -12.12 9.25
N GLU A 373 -6.61 -13.17 9.94
CA GLU A 373 -5.92 -13.75 11.09
C GLU A 373 -4.51 -14.25 10.73
N MET A 374 -4.38 -14.93 9.59
CA MET A 374 -3.11 -15.46 9.08
C MET A 374 -2.13 -14.34 8.71
N GLU A 375 -2.59 -13.28 8.03
CA GLU A 375 -1.78 -12.10 7.69
C GLU A 375 -1.28 -11.40 8.97
N GLN A 376 -2.13 -11.24 9.98
CA GLN A 376 -1.75 -10.67 11.26
C GLN A 376 -0.76 -11.54 12.04
N ALA A 377 -0.94 -12.86 12.05
CA ALA A 377 -0.01 -13.79 12.69
C ALA A 377 1.35 -13.78 12.01
N ALA A 378 1.38 -13.81 10.67
CA ALA A 378 2.59 -13.69 9.88
C ALA A 378 3.32 -12.36 10.13
N ALA A 379 2.60 -11.25 10.24
CA ALA A 379 3.18 -9.96 10.60
C ALA A 379 3.80 -9.94 12.00
N ARG A 380 3.19 -10.63 12.99
CA ARG A 380 3.76 -10.77 14.34
C ARG A 380 5.06 -11.58 14.33
N GLU A 381 5.12 -12.70 13.60
CA GLU A 381 6.36 -13.47 13.46
C GLU A 381 7.48 -12.64 12.82
N LEU A 382 7.15 -11.85 11.78
CA LEU A 382 8.12 -10.92 11.18
C LEU A 382 8.58 -9.86 12.19
N GLN A 383 7.67 -9.35 13.02
CA GLN A 383 8.01 -8.39 14.06
C GLN A 383 8.96 -8.99 15.10
N GLU A 384 8.81 -10.26 15.47
CA GLU A 384 9.74 -10.94 16.38
C GLU A 384 11.14 -11.07 15.77
N VAL A 385 11.24 -11.35 14.46
CA VAL A 385 12.51 -11.42 13.74
C VAL A 385 13.27 -10.08 13.75
N PHE A 386 12.56 -8.95 13.55
CA PHE A 386 13.16 -7.60 13.53
C PHE A 386 13.11 -6.88 14.89
N GLY A 387 12.47 -7.49 15.88
CA GLY A 387 12.24 -6.93 17.21
C GLY A 387 13.15 -7.49 18.30
N GLY A 388 13.82 -8.62 18.08
CA GLY A 388 14.71 -9.24 19.05
C GLY A 388 15.86 -8.31 19.50
N ASP A 389 16.18 -8.36 20.80
CA ASP A 389 17.20 -7.52 21.45
C ASP A 389 18.62 -7.69 20.90
N SER A 390 18.88 -8.71 20.09
CA SER A 390 20.14 -8.86 19.36
C SER A 390 20.11 -8.03 18.08
N LEU A 391 20.19 -6.70 18.21
CA LEU A 391 20.48 -5.74 17.11
C LEU A 391 21.83 -6.03 16.38
N LYS A 392 22.48 -7.15 16.71
CA LYS A 392 23.78 -7.63 16.24
C LYS A 392 23.71 -8.94 15.43
N SER A 393 22.56 -9.64 15.37
CA SER A 393 22.49 -10.96 14.71
C SER A 393 22.22 -10.88 13.21
N LEU A 394 21.54 -9.82 12.74
CA LEU A 394 21.24 -9.63 11.32
C LEU A 394 22.17 -8.59 10.68
N PRO A 395 22.93 -8.93 9.63
CA PRO A 395 23.67 -7.93 8.86
C PRO A 395 22.73 -6.87 8.33
N LEU A 396 23.00 -5.59 8.64
CA LEU A 396 22.08 -4.50 8.32
C LEU A 396 21.83 -4.38 6.81
N ASN A 397 22.86 -4.62 5.99
CA ASN A 397 22.78 -4.62 4.53
C ASN A 397 21.93 -5.77 3.95
N GLU A 398 21.64 -6.80 4.75
CA GLU A 398 20.78 -7.93 4.37
C GLU A 398 19.36 -7.83 4.94
N ALA A 399 19.08 -6.81 5.77
CA ALA A 399 17.78 -6.70 6.45
C ALA A 399 16.60 -6.68 5.47
N ARG A 400 16.75 -5.97 4.35
CA ARG A 400 15.72 -5.90 3.31
C ARG A 400 15.62 -7.18 2.47
N SER A 401 16.75 -7.81 2.12
CA SER A 401 16.74 -9.05 1.33
C SER A 401 16.27 -10.27 2.14
N GLN A 402 16.27 -10.18 3.47
CA GLN A 402 15.61 -11.17 4.32
C GLN A 402 14.10 -11.21 4.12
N CYS A 403 13.45 -10.10 3.77
CA CYS A 403 12.03 -10.10 3.46
C CYS A 403 11.70 -10.98 2.24
N ASP A 404 12.57 -11.01 1.23
CA ASP A 404 12.39 -11.90 0.07
C ASP A 404 12.51 -13.38 0.47
N ARG A 405 13.36 -13.71 1.46
CA ARG A 405 13.50 -15.08 1.99
C ARG A 405 12.33 -15.49 2.89
N LEU A 406 11.88 -14.57 3.74
CA LEU A 406 10.84 -14.82 4.75
C LEU A 406 9.44 -14.85 4.14
N VAL A 407 9.12 -13.87 3.30
CA VAL A 407 7.78 -13.72 2.70
C VAL A 407 7.70 -14.34 1.30
N GLY A 408 8.82 -14.39 0.57
CA GLY A 408 8.83 -14.77 -0.86
C GLY A 408 8.61 -13.59 -1.79
N THR A 409 8.64 -13.85 -3.10
CA THR A 409 8.45 -12.85 -4.14
C THR A 409 6.95 -12.60 -4.39
N PRO A 410 6.47 -11.34 -4.30
CA PRO A 410 5.02 -11.04 -4.22
C PRO A 410 4.25 -11.08 -5.57
N TRP A 411 4.80 -11.68 -6.63
CA TRP A 411 4.29 -11.49 -7.99
C TRP A 411 2.86 -11.98 -8.17
N GLY A 412 1.93 -11.04 -8.40
CA GLY A 412 0.53 -11.32 -8.70
C GLY A 412 -0.34 -11.68 -7.50
N ASN A 413 0.17 -11.56 -6.26
CA ASN A 413 -0.61 -11.77 -5.04
C ASN A 413 -0.60 -10.51 -4.15
N GLU A 414 -1.78 -9.90 -3.98
CA GLU A 414 -1.92 -8.68 -3.18
C GLU A 414 -1.63 -8.89 -1.69
N ALA A 415 -1.99 -10.05 -1.13
CA ALA A 415 -1.78 -10.36 0.29
C ALA A 415 -0.28 -10.53 0.60
N LEU A 416 0.45 -11.28 -0.23
CA LEU A 416 1.92 -11.35 -0.13
C LEU A 416 2.58 -10.00 -0.37
N SER A 417 2.06 -9.19 -1.30
CA SER A 417 2.56 -7.83 -1.54
C SER A 417 2.42 -6.94 -0.30
N ARG A 418 1.26 -7.00 0.38
CA ARG A 418 1.05 -6.28 1.64
C ARG A 418 1.99 -6.76 2.73
N LEU A 419 2.12 -8.07 2.93
CA LEU A 419 3.01 -8.63 3.95
C LEU A 419 4.48 -8.31 3.66
N HIS A 420 4.91 -8.36 2.39
CA HIS A 420 6.25 -7.99 1.97
C HIS A 420 6.54 -6.51 2.27
N LYS A 421 5.60 -5.62 1.95
CA LYS A 421 5.69 -4.20 2.31
C LYS A 421 5.82 -4.00 3.83
N THR A 422 5.00 -4.70 4.62
CA THR A 422 5.09 -4.68 6.09
C THR A 422 6.46 -5.13 6.56
N CYS A 423 6.99 -6.23 6.02
CA CYS A 423 8.34 -6.72 6.32
C CYS A 423 9.40 -5.66 5.99
N THR A 424 9.35 -5.03 4.81
CA THR A 424 10.35 -4.04 4.42
C THR A 424 10.34 -2.81 5.33
N GLY A 425 9.16 -2.37 5.79
CA GLY A 425 9.06 -1.30 6.79
C GLY A 425 9.70 -1.70 8.12
N MET A 426 9.45 -2.92 8.60
CA MET A 426 10.08 -3.45 9.82
C MET A 426 11.61 -3.54 9.69
N ALA A 427 12.11 -3.95 8.52
CA ALA A 427 13.54 -4.01 8.23
C ALA A 427 14.19 -2.62 8.23
N GLU A 428 13.54 -1.61 7.65
CA GLU A 428 14.00 -0.22 7.65
C GLU A 428 14.04 0.36 9.07
N ASP A 429 13.01 0.10 9.88
CA ASP A 429 12.97 0.50 11.29
C ASP A 429 14.06 -0.19 12.12
N TYR A 430 14.30 -1.49 11.88
CA TYR A 430 15.39 -2.25 12.50
C TYR A 430 16.75 -1.63 12.17
N VAL A 431 17.00 -1.30 10.90
CA VAL A 431 18.24 -0.64 10.46
C VAL A 431 18.39 0.70 11.17
N ALA A 432 17.36 1.54 11.19
CA ALA A 432 17.42 2.86 11.81
C ALA A 432 17.72 2.78 13.33
N ARG A 433 17.05 1.86 14.05
CA ARG A 433 17.32 1.62 15.48
C ARG A 433 18.75 1.13 15.73
N SER A 434 19.22 0.18 14.93
CA SER A 434 20.56 -0.40 15.04
C SER A 434 21.66 0.64 14.81
N VAL A 435 21.54 1.44 13.74
CA VAL A 435 22.50 2.53 13.44
C VAL A 435 22.57 3.52 14.59
N ARG A 436 21.41 3.91 15.13
CA ARG A 436 21.34 4.82 16.28
C ARG A 436 22.01 4.22 17.52
N GLN A 437 21.83 2.93 17.81
CA GLN A 437 22.50 2.27 18.93
C GLN A 437 24.02 2.23 18.76
N VAL A 438 24.53 1.87 17.57
CA VAL A 438 25.97 1.89 17.27
C VAL A 438 26.56 3.29 17.49
N PHE A 439 25.85 4.33 17.06
CA PHE A 439 26.26 5.70 17.32
C PHE A 439 26.21 6.09 18.81
N GLN A 440 25.22 5.62 19.57
CA GLN A 440 25.21 5.82 21.03
C GLN A 440 26.38 5.09 21.72
N GLU A 441 26.73 3.88 21.29
CA GLU A 441 27.91 3.16 21.79
C GLU A 441 29.21 3.92 21.45
N GLN A 442 29.30 4.54 20.26
CA GLN A 442 30.43 5.41 19.89
C GLN A 442 30.49 6.68 20.76
N VAL A 443 29.35 7.32 21.05
CA VAL A 443 29.30 8.46 21.97
C VAL A 443 29.85 8.05 23.33
N GLY A 444 29.38 6.94 23.91
CA GLY A 444 29.88 6.45 25.20
C GLY A 444 31.38 6.15 25.18
N ARG A 445 31.90 5.55 24.10
CA ARG A 445 33.35 5.34 23.91
C ARG A 445 34.12 6.66 23.88
N ILE A 446 33.64 7.64 23.12
CA ILE A 446 34.26 8.97 23.00
C ILE A 446 34.19 9.72 24.33
N GLU A 447 33.09 9.63 25.07
CA GLU A 447 32.91 10.29 26.35
C GLU A 447 33.85 9.73 27.42
N ALA A 448 34.07 8.42 27.42
CA ALA A 448 34.99 7.74 28.33
C ALA A 448 36.47 7.83 27.91
N ALA A 449 36.76 8.20 26.67
CA ALA A 449 38.12 8.26 26.15
C ALA A 449 38.95 9.41 26.78
N PRO A 450 40.26 9.21 27.01
CA PRO A 450 41.13 10.27 27.49
C PRO A 450 41.12 11.50 26.56
N ARG A 451 41.04 12.70 27.14
CA ARG A 451 41.05 13.99 26.41
C ARG A 451 42.48 14.43 26.07
N THR A 452 43.25 13.56 25.42
CA THR A 452 44.66 13.79 25.06
C THR A 452 44.86 13.53 23.57
N PHE A 453 46.03 13.89 23.03
CA PHE A 453 46.37 13.61 21.63
C PHE A 453 46.27 12.11 21.32
N ALA A 454 46.86 11.25 22.16
CA ALA A 454 46.79 9.81 22.00
C ALA A 454 45.35 9.27 22.13
N GLY A 455 44.54 9.89 22.99
CA GLY A 455 43.12 9.55 23.13
C GLY A 455 42.30 9.88 21.88
N LEU A 456 42.56 11.03 21.25
CA LEU A 456 41.98 11.39 19.95
C LEU A 456 42.40 10.37 18.88
N GLU A 457 43.69 10.11 18.73
CA GLU A 457 44.22 9.19 17.71
C GLU A 457 43.63 7.77 17.85
N ALA A 458 43.59 7.23 19.07
CA ALA A 458 43.07 5.88 19.34
C ALA A 458 41.55 5.74 19.14
N ASN A 459 40.80 6.84 19.15
CA ASN A 459 39.33 6.84 19.06
C ASN A 459 38.83 7.65 17.86
N ASN A 460 39.50 7.48 16.71
CA ASN A 460 39.09 8.06 15.43
C ASN A 460 38.87 9.59 15.50
N TRP A 461 39.74 10.30 16.23
CA TRP A 461 39.71 11.75 16.39
C TRP A 461 38.37 12.29 16.95
N PHE A 462 37.64 11.43 17.68
CA PHE A 462 36.28 11.69 18.18
C PHE A 462 35.32 12.14 17.06
N LEU A 463 35.49 11.58 15.87
CA LEU A 463 34.56 11.70 14.75
C LEU A 463 33.69 10.44 14.68
N MET A 464 32.39 10.62 14.42
CA MET A 464 31.47 9.49 14.24
C MET A 464 31.90 8.66 13.03
N GLY A 465 32.26 7.40 13.27
CA GLY A 465 32.73 6.49 12.24
C GLY A 465 31.57 5.75 11.57
N THR A 466 31.56 5.73 10.23
CA THR A 466 30.57 4.95 9.45
C THR A 466 31.04 3.51 9.17
N GLY A 467 32.29 3.17 9.50
CA GLY A 467 32.85 1.82 9.31
C GLY A 467 32.17 0.74 10.17
N ASP A 468 31.78 1.09 11.40
CA ASP A 468 31.08 0.20 12.32
C ASP A 468 29.67 -0.18 11.82
N VAL A 469 29.14 0.56 10.85
CA VAL A 469 27.80 0.37 10.26
C VAL A 469 27.83 -0.59 9.06
N ARG A 470 28.97 -1.28 8.84
CA ARG A 470 29.17 -2.42 7.91
C ARG A 470 28.55 -2.25 6.52
N GLY A 471 28.75 -1.08 5.91
CA GLY A 471 28.33 -0.81 4.53
C GLY A 471 26.97 -0.12 4.37
N ILE A 472 26.25 0.16 5.47
CA ILE A 472 25.12 1.10 5.42
C ILE A 472 25.63 2.52 5.49
N TYR A 473 25.14 3.37 4.58
CA TYR A 473 25.37 4.80 4.64
C TYR A 473 24.30 5.45 5.55
N PRO A 474 24.64 5.85 6.79
CA PRO A 474 23.66 6.45 7.69
C PRO A 474 23.17 7.80 7.12
N PRO A 475 21.92 8.19 7.39
CA PRO A 475 21.42 9.50 6.96
C PRO A 475 22.28 10.63 7.52
N THR A 476 22.59 11.64 6.70
CA THR A 476 23.42 12.79 7.11
C THR A 476 22.89 13.47 8.37
N ALA A 477 21.57 13.56 8.54
CA ALA A 477 20.95 14.13 9.73
C ALA A 477 21.33 13.38 11.02
N LEU A 478 21.39 12.05 10.98
CA LEU A 478 21.76 11.23 12.13
C LEU A 478 23.26 11.37 12.44
N VAL A 479 24.10 11.41 11.41
CA VAL A 479 25.55 11.68 11.57
C VAL A 479 25.78 13.05 12.20
N THR A 480 25.04 14.08 11.76
CA THR A 480 25.12 15.44 12.32
C THR A 480 24.63 15.50 13.77
N GLU A 481 23.49 14.87 14.09
CA GLU A 481 22.94 14.77 15.45
C GLU A 481 24.00 14.23 16.43
N PHE A 482 24.62 13.12 16.08
CA PHE A 482 25.58 12.44 16.94
C PHE A 482 26.96 13.11 16.96
N ASN A 483 27.41 13.70 15.85
CA ASN A 483 28.60 14.55 15.86
C ASN A 483 28.42 15.80 16.73
N GLY A 484 27.18 16.29 16.90
CA GLY A 484 26.84 17.35 17.83
C GLY A 484 26.99 16.90 19.29
N LYS A 485 26.56 15.69 19.63
CA LYS A 485 26.68 15.14 21.00
C LYS A 485 28.13 15.05 21.49
N VAL A 486 29.07 14.73 20.60
CA VAL A 486 30.50 14.63 20.93
C VAL A 486 31.28 15.93 20.67
N ALA A 487 30.61 17.02 20.29
CA ALA A 487 31.30 18.24 19.87
C ALA A 487 32.13 18.88 21.00
N ASP A 488 31.57 18.97 22.21
CA ASP A 488 32.23 19.58 23.36
C ASP A 488 33.40 18.71 23.85
N ALA A 489 33.15 17.40 23.95
CA ALA A 489 34.15 16.37 24.22
C ALA A 489 35.36 16.47 23.27
N ARG A 490 35.10 16.68 21.98
CA ARG A 490 36.12 16.86 20.95
C ARG A 490 36.81 18.21 21.04
N ALA A 491 36.08 19.31 21.24
CA ALA A 491 36.66 20.64 21.37
C ALA A 491 37.64 20.70 22.56
N GLU A 492 37.26 20.10 23.69
CA GLU A 492 38.11 20.03 24.87
C GLU A 492 39.35 19.17 24.65
N ALA A 493 39.21 17.98 24.06
CA ALA A 493 40.35 17.14 23.71
C ALA A 493 41.29 17.81 22.71
N VAL A 494 40.77 18.52 21.70
CA VAL A 494 41.57 19.29 20.73
C VAL A 494 42.34 20.39 21.46
N ARG A 495 41.70 21.13 22.37
CA ARG A 495 42.36 22.19 23.15
C ARG A 495 43.51 21.63 24.00
N ILE A 496 43.28 20.51 24.69
CA ILE A 496 44.31 19.85 25.52
C ILE A 496 45.43 19.31 24.62
N ALA A 497 45.09 18.59 23.55
CA ALA A 497 46.05 18.02 22.61
C ALA A 497 46.91 19.10 21.93
N THR A 498 46.33 20.25 21.57
CA THR A 498 47.09 21.41 21.08
C THR A 498 48.12 21.86 22.10
N GLY A 499 47.73 21.98 23.38
CA GLY A 499 48.67 22.30 24.45
C GLY A 499 49.75 21.23 24.68
N GLU A 500 49.45 19.94 24.49
CA GLU A 500 50.42 18.84 24.52
C GLU A 500 51.42 18.95 23.37
N VAL A 501 50.94 19.23 22.16
CA VAL A 501 51.74 19.45 20.95
C VAL A 501 52.67 20.64 21.15
N ASP A 502 52.16 21.78 21.60
CA ASP A 502 52.96 22.99 21.82
C ASP A 502 54.07 22.75 22.85
N LYS A 503 53.75 22.09 23.97
CA LYS A 503 54.73 21.73 25.00
C LYS A 503 55.78 20.75 24.47
N ALA A 504 55.36 19.73 23.72
CA ALA A 504 56.26 18.74 23.14
C ALA A 504 57.23 19.40 22.15
N PHE A 505 56.73 20.25 21.25
CA PHE A 505 57.58 21.00 20.34
C PHE A 505 58.50 21.96 21.09
N ALA A 506 58.02 22.72 22.09
CA ALA A 506 58.86 23.63 22.87
C ALA A 506 60.01 22.90 23.58
N ALA A 507 59.74 21.74 24.18
CA ALA A 507 60.73 20.91 24.89
C ALA A 507 61.63 20.05 23.99
N ALA A 508 61.33 19.96 22.69
CA ALA A 508 62.10 19.14 21.76
C ALA A 508 63.54 19.66 21.63
N ASP A 509 64.49 18.75 21.83
CA ASP A 509 65.91 19.03 21.63
C ASP A 509 66.23 19.16 20.12
N PRO A 510 66.71 20.33 19.65
CA PRO A 510 67.10 20.52 18.27
C PRO A 510 68.30 19.64 17.84
N VAL A 511 69.13 19.14 18.77
CA VAL A 511 70.31 18.32 18.47
C VAL A 511 69.92 16.90 18.04
N SER A 512 68.81 16.37 18.56
CA SER A 512 68.39 14.99 18.27
C SER A 512 67.79 14.88 16.86
N ASP A 513 68.41 14.04 16.02
CA ASP A 513 67.89 13.67 14.69
C ASP A 513 66.77 12.63 14.76
N VAL A 514 66.50 12.04 15.93
CA VAL A 514 65.47 11.01 16.11
C VAL A 514 64.30 11.58 16.93
N THR A 515 63.27 12.05 16.24
CA THR A 515 61.97 12.36 16.87
C THR A 515 61.11 11.11 16.95
N THR A 516 61.21 10.36 18.05
CA THR A 516 60.35 9.18 18.31
C THR A 516 58.99 9.53 18.90
N SER A 517 58.78 10.76 19.37
CA SER A 517 57.49 11.17 19.96
C SER A 517 56.40 11.32 18.88
N PRO A 518 55.24 10.64 19.03
CA PRO A 518 54.09 10.79 18.12
C PRO A 518 53.62 12.24 17.98
N LEU A 519 53.68 13.02 19.07
CA LEU A 519 53.35 14.46 19.07
C LEU A 519 54.26 15.27 18.15
N LEU A 520 55.54 14.92 18.05
CA LEU A 520 56.49 15.59 17.14
C LEU A 520 56.34 15.13 15.68
N GLN A 521 55.57 14.07 15.46
CA GLN A 521 55.25 13.52 14.15
C GLN A 521 53.84 13.90 13.69
N CYS A 522 53.08 14.67 14.48
CA CYS A 522 51.68 14.99 14.17
C CYS A 522 51.50 15.82 12.88
N GLY A 523 52.53 16.53 12.42
CA GLY A 523 52.56 17.19 11.10
C GLY A 523 52.88 16.26 9.92
N ARG A 524 53.23 14.99 10.19
CA ARG A 524 53.53 13.93 9.21
C ARG A 524 52.49 12.81 9.20
N GLY A 525 51.73 12.63 10.29
CA GLY A 525 50.61 11.70 10.39
C GLY A 525 49.30 12.26 9.82
N THR A 526 48.37 11.38 9.45
CA THR A 526 47.07 11.73 8.87
C THR A 526 46.05 12.12 9.96
N ILE A 527 46.13 13.35 10.45
CA ILE A 527 44.98 13.98 11.13
C ILE A 527 43.90 14.24 10.06
N PRO A 528 42.64 13.82 10.26
CA PRO A 528 41.58 14.05 9.30
C PRO A 528 41.34 15.53 9.00
N SER A 529 41.00 15.84 7.76
CA SER A 529 40.58 17.19 7.32
C SER A 529 39.17 17.51 7.81
N HIS A 530 39.02 17.73 9.13
CA HIS A 530 37.78 18.14 9.76
C HIS A 530 37.94 19.51 10.43
N GLU A 531 36.94 20.38 10.32
CA GLU A 531 37.03 21.77 10.80
C GLU A 531 37.36 21.88 12.28
N SER A 532 36.76 21.03 13.13
CA SER A 532 37.05 21.02 14.57
C SER A 532 38.48 20.62 14.93
N LEU A 533 39.21 19.95 14.04
CA LEU A 533 40.60 19.54 14.25
C LEU A 533 41.60 20.57 13.71
N ARG A 534 41.13 21.61 13.00
CA ARG A 534 41.96 22.65 12.38
C ARG A 534 42.96 23.29 13.35
N PRO A 535 42.60 23.65 14.60
CA PRO A 535 43.56 24.22 15.54
C PRO A 535 44.73 23.28 15.87
N LEU A 536 44.45 21.99 16.03
CA LEU A 536 45.48 20.98 16.31
C LEU A 536 46.42 20.81 15.10
N VAL A 537 45.87 20.77 13.89
CA VAL A 537 46.66 20.71 12.65
C VAL A 537 47.57 21.93 12.51
N GLN A 538 47.06 23.13 12.82
CA GLN A 538 47.85 24.37 12.79
C GLN A 538 49.00 24.33 13.82
N ALA A 539 48.73 23.93 15.06
CA ALA A 539 49.75 23.78 16.09
C ALA A 539 50.86 22.80 15.69
N CYS A 540 50.50 21.66 15.08
CA CYS A 540 51.47 20.70 14.54
C CYS A 540 52.35 21.31 13.43
N GLN A 541 51.76 22.09 12.51
CA GLN A 541 52.50 22.74 11.43
C GLN A 541 53.43 23.83 11.95
N GLU A 542 52.94 24.68 12.85
CA GLU A 542 53.70 25.78 13.45
C GLU A 542 54.85 25.25 14.33
N GLY A 543 54.57 24.28 15.20
CA GLY A 543 55.56 23.60 16.03
C GLY A 543 56.65 22.94 15.19
N SER A 544 56.28 22.27 14.09
CA SER A 544 57.26 21.67 13.17
C SER A 544 58.14 22.72 12.49
N ARG A 545 57.58 23.87 12.07
CA ARG A 545 58.36 24.97 11.48
C ARG A 545 59.29 25.60 12.51
N ALA A 546 58.82 25.83 13.73
CA ALA A 546 59.62 26.40 14.81
C ALA A 546 60.76 25.47 15.24
N LEU A 547 60.54 24.15 15.31
CA LEU A 547 61.59 23.16 15.56
C LEU A 547 62.62 23.12 14.43
N ALA A 548 62.18 23.18 13.16
CA ALA A 548 63.09 23.26 12.03
C ALA A 548 63.96 24.53 12.07
N ALA A 549 63.37 25.68 12.38
CA ALA A 549 64.11 26.94 12.52
C ALA A 549 65.16 26.89 13.64
N ARG A 550 64.83 26.30 14.80
CA ARG A 550 65.80 26.11 15.90
C ARG A 550 66.93 25.15 15.53
N ARG A 551 66.63 24.09 14.76
CA ARG A 551 67.66 23.17 14.21
C ARG A 551 68.60 23.89 13.26
N ASP A 552 68.06 24.71 12.37
CA ASP A 552 68.86 25.46 11.39
C ASP A 552 69.73 26.53 12.06
N GLU A 553 69.22 27.21 13.09
CA GLU A 553 69.99 28.16 13.89
C GLU A 553 71.13 27.48 14.64
N LEU A 554 70.86 26.34 15.29
CA LEU A 554 71.91 25.57 15.99
C LEU A 554 72.99 25.09 15.01
N ARG A 555 72.62 24.53 13.86
CA ARG A 555 73.57 24.12 12.81
C ARG A 555 74.42 25.28 12.32
N CYS A 556 73.84 26.47 12.16
CA CYS A 556 74.56 27.69 11.81
C CYS A 556 75.58 28.05 12.91
N GLN A 557 75.21 28.01 14.18
CA GLN A 557 76.12 28.31 15.29
C GLN A 557 77.27 27.29 15.39
N GLU A 558 76.99 26.00 15.24
CA GLU A 558 78.00 24.94 15.21
C GLU A 558 78.95 25.09 14.01
N ALA A 559 78.41 25.35 12.81
CA ALA A 559 79.19 25.55 11.61
C ALA A 559 80.08 26.80 11.71
N LEU A 560 79.58 27.90 12.28
CA LEU A 560 80.39 29.10 12.53
C LEU A 560 81.56 28.80 13.48
N LYS A 561 81.32 28.08 14.58
CA LYS A 561 82.38 27.64 15.51
C LYS A 561 83.40 26.72 14.82
N ALA A 562 82.93 25.78 14.00
CA ALA A 562 83.78 24.81 13.30
C ALA A 562 84.50 25.39 12.06
N SER A 563 84.08 26.55 11.56
CA SER A 563 84.61 27.15 10.33
C SER A 563 86.07 27.55 10.43
N GLY A 564 86.60 27.78 11.64
CA GLY A 564 87.97 28.25 11.86
C GLY A 564 88.23 29.69 11.41
N GLY A 565 87.22 30.43 10.95
CA GLY A 565 87.34 31.84 10.59
C GLY A 565 87.41 32.74 11.84
N GLY A 566 88.40 33.64 11.91
CA GLY A 566 88.44 34.69 12.93
C GLY A 566 87.28 35.68 12.78
N SER A 567 86.94 36.43 13.84
CA SER A 567 85.82 37.40 13.85
C SER A 567 85.87 38.37 12.66
N GLY A 568 87.05 38.90 12.34
CA GLY A 568 87.24 39.80 11.20
C GLY A 568 86.95 39.18 9.82
N LEU A 569 87.10 37.86 9.66
CA LEU A 569 86.76 37.16 8.41
C LEU A 569 85.29 36.75 8.39
N LEU A 570 84.70 36.35 9.52
CA LEU A 570 83.29 35.99 9.59
C LEU A 570 82.36 37.19 9.36
N ASP A 571 82.79 38.39 9.77
CA ASP A 571 82.07 39.65 9.53
C ASP A 571 82.36 40.27 8.15
N ALA A 572 83.28 39.66 7.37
CA ALA A 572 83.66 40.13 6.04
C ALA A 572 82.67 39.68 4.93
N ALA A 573 82.89 40.20 3.73
CA ALA A 573 82.25 39.73 2.51
C ALA A 573 83.27 39.11 1.55
N ILE A 574 82.86 38.08 0.80
CA ILE A 574 83.66 37.46 -0.27
C ILE A 574 83.03 37.80 -1.62
N ARG A 575 83.88 38.23 -2.56
CA ARG A 575 83.56 38.41 -3.98
C ARG A 575 83.92 37.14 -4.76
N PRO A 576 83.08 36.72 -5.74
CA PRO A 576 83.41 35.60 -6.61
C PRO A 576 84.67 35.82 -7.45
N LYS A 577 84.98 37.08 -7.78
CA LYS A 577 86.22 37.55 -8.44
C LYS A 577 86.50 38.99 -7.98
N ALA A 578 87.75 39.44 -7.99
CA ALA A 578 88.11 40.78 -7.51
C ALA A 578 87.32 41.93 -8.19
N ALA A 579 87.10 41.81 -9.51
CA ALA A 579 86.36 42.78 -10.31
C ALA A 579 84.82 42.63 -10.25
N ALA A 580 84.29 41.64 -9.54
CA ALA A 580 82.84 41.44 -9.42
C ALA A 580 82.22 42.48 -8.46
N GLY A 581 81.14 43.14 -8.88
CA GLY A 581 80.40 44.10 -8.04
C GLY A 581 79.49 43.47 -6.98
N ASN A 582 79.31 42.14 -7.02
CA ASN A 582 78.45 41.41 -6.10
C ASN A 582 79.30 40.65 -5.08
N SER A 583 79.05 40.87 -3.78
CA SER A 583 79.67 40.15 -2.67
C SER A 583 78.61 39.41 -1.84
N PHE A 584 79.03 38.38 -1.11
CA PHE A 584 78.18 37.69 -0.14
C PHE A 584 78.87 37.64 1.22
N ARG A 585 78.09 37.71 2.30
CA ARG A 585 78.65 37.73 3.66
C ARG A 585 79.18 36.34 4.03
N VAL A 586 80.36 36.30 4.64
CA VAL A 586 81.00 35.05 5.05
C VAL A 586 80.15 34.28 6.05
N ARG A 587 79.62 34.97 7.06
CA ARG A 587 78.69 34.38 8.04
C ARG A 587 77.46 33.75 7.38
N GLN A 588 76.90 34.41 6.38
CA GLN A 588 75.75 33.90 5.62
C GLN A 588 76.13 32.66 4.81
N LEU A 589 77.28 32.68 4.12
CA LEU A 589 77.82 31.51 3.40
C LEU A 589 77.93 30.29 4.33
N VAL A 590 78.55 30.44 5.51
CA VAL A 590 78.74 29.32 6.44
C VAL A 590 77.41 28.74 6.92
N CYS A 591 76.45 29.61 7.29
CA CYS A 591 75.16 29.17 7.82
C CYS A 591 74.25 28.56 6.76
N GLU A 592 74.15 29.15 5.58
CA GLU A 592 73.34 28.60 4.49
C GLU A 592 73.96 27.33 3.89
N ALA A 593 75.30 27.20 3.88
CA ALA A 593 75.97 25.95 3.53
C ALA A 593 75.69 24.84 4.57
N ALA A 594 75.71 25.16 5.86
CA ALA A 594 75.42 24.20 6.93
C ALA A 594 73.99 23.65 6.86
N ARG A 595 73.00 24.49 6.53
CA ARG A 595 71.61 24.06 6.26
C ARG A 595 71.51 23.05 5.12
N GLN A 596 72.43 23.15 4.17
CA GLN A 596 72.54 22.26 3.01
C GLN A 596 73.46 21.06 3.26
N LYS A 597 73.91 20.85 4.50
CA LYS A 597 74.85 19.79 4.91
C LYS A 597 76.23 19.90 4.24
N VAL A 598 76.63 21.11 3.86
CA VAL A 598 77.97 21.44 3.34
C VAL A 598 78.74 22.14 4.44
N THR A 599 79.95 21.68 4.74
CA THR A 599 80.82 22.32 5.74
C THR A 599 81.74 23.31 5.05
N VAL A 600 81.68 24.58 5.42
CA VAL A 600 82.61 25.62 4.93
C VAL A 600 83.60 25.96 6.03
N THR A 601 84.89 25.87 5.72
CA THR A 601 85.99 26.17 6.63
C THR A 601 86.97 27.15 6.00
N PHE A 602 87.74 27.86 6.83
CA PHE A 602 88.68 28.89 6.41
C PHE A 602 90.10 28.57 6.90
N PRO A 603 90.76 27.55 6.34
CA PRO A 603 92.11 27.19 6.77
C PRO A 603 93.13 28.26 6.36
N THR A 604 94.17 28.41 7.17
CA THR A 604 95.36 29.22 6.86
C THR A 604 96.57 28.32 6.63
N SER A 605 97.44 28.69 5.69
CA SER A 605 98.72 27.99 5.47
C SER A 605 99.86 28.99 5.32
N GLY A 606 100.99 28.78 6.02
CA GLY A 606 102.16 29.66 6.03
C GLY A 606 102.52 30.17 7.44
N MET A 607 103.69 30.78 7.61
CA MET A 607 104.16 31.37 8.87
C MET A 607 104.03 32.90 8.85
N LEU A 608 103.41 33.44 9.90
CA LEU A 608 103.32 34.84 10.38
C LEU A 608 103.01 35.96 9.36
N TRP A 609 103.78 36.16 8.29
CA TRP A 609 103.61 37.29 7.34
C TRP A 609 103.40 36.88 5.87
N TRP A 610 103.48 35.58 5.54
CA TRP A 610 103.09 35.02 4.24
C TRP A 610 101.91 34.03 4.34
N SER A 611 101.09 34.16 5.39
CA SER A 611 99.93 33.28 5.58
C SER A 611 98.92 33.49 4.45
N LYS A 612 98.65 32.44 3.69
CA LYS A 612 97.56 32.39 2.72
C LYS A 612 96.27 32.01 3.41
N GLN A 613 95.20 32.71 3.06
CA GLN A 613 93.86 32.43 3.55
C GLN A 613 93.08 31.66 2.49
N TYR A 614 92.41 30.59 2.92
CA TYR A 614 91.60 29.77 2.03
C TYR A 614 90.15 29.76 2.47
N VAL A 615 89.27 29.44 1.53
CA VAL A 615 87.92 28.95 1.80
C VAL A 615 87.82 27.54 1.25
N GLU A 616 87.36 26.61 2.07
CA GLU A 616 87.22 25.20 1.73
C GLU A 616 85.77 24.76 1.98
N ALA A 617 85.09 24.29 0.93
CA ALA A 617 83.76 23.70 1.03
C ALA A 617 83.86 22.17 0.94
N ARG A 618 83.42 21.48 1.99
CA ARG A 618 83.31 20.03 2.06
C ARG A 618 81.89 19.61 1.78
N LEU A 619 81.72 18.83 0.72
CA LEU A 619 80.42 18.36 0.26
C LEU A 619 79.97 17.14 1.09
N PRO A 620 78.65 16.92 1.24
CA PRO A 620 78.15 15.75 1.95
C PRO A 620 78.60 14.45 1.28
N ALA A 621 78.85 13.43 2.10
CA ALA A 621 79.17 12.09 1.62
C ALA A 621 78.00 11.52 0.78
N GLU A 622 78.33 10.85 -0.32
CA GLU A 622 77.36 10.08 -1.10
C GLU A 622 77.12 8.72 -0.45
N ARG A 623 75.87 8.23 -0.45
CA ARG A 623 75.56 6.90 0.08
C ARG A 623 76.42 5.85 -0.62
N GLY A 624 77.27 5.16 0.15
CA GLY A 624 78.15 4.10 -0.35
C GLY A 624 79.57 4.55 -0.75
N ARG A 625 79.94 5.82 -0.54
CA ARG A 625 81.32 6.32 -0.77
C ARG A 625 81.80 7.13 0.44
N ASP A 626 82.77 6.60 1.18
CA ASP A 626 83.40 7.27 2.36
C ASP A 626 84.50 8.29 1.99
N GLN A 627 84.63 8.67 0.72
CA GLN A 627 85.66 9.62 0.32
C GLN A 627 85.24 11.07 0.63
N VAL A 628 86.11 11.78 1.36
CA VAL A 628 85.94 13.23 1.63
C VAL A 628 86.06 14.00 0.32
N ARG A 629 84.99 14.73 -0.03
CA ARG A 629 84.93 15.58 -1.21
C ARG A 629 85.03 17.04 -0.81
N ALA A 630 86.08 17.73 -1.26
CA ALA A 630 86.32 19.11 -0.88
C ALA A 630 86.86 19.95 -2.04
N LEU A 631 86.42 21.20 -2.10
CA LEU A 631 86.95 22.23 -2.99
C LEU A 631 87.58 23.32 -2.14
N ARG A 632 88.83 23.69 -2.44
CA ARG A 632 89.56 24.74 -1.72
C ARG A 632 89.99 25.85 -2.67
N TRP A 633 89.61 27.08 -2.35
CA TRP A 633 89.96 28.28 -3.08
C TRP A 633 90.87 29.19 -2.25
N LEU A 634 91.83 29.82 -2.92
CA LEU A 634 92.62 30.92 -2.34
C LEU A 634 91.78 32.19 -2.33
N ILE A 635 91.71 32.86 -1.17
CA ILE A 635 91.07 34.17 -1.04
C ILE A 635 92.09 35.23 -0.68
N GLU A 636 91.98 36.39 -1.33
CA GLU A 636 92.89 37.52 -1.18
C GLU A 636 92.09 38.79 -0.82
N PRO A 637 92.65 39.71 -0.03
CA PRO A 637 91.98 40.97 0.29
C PRO A 637 91.81 41.81 -0.98
N VAL A 638 90.66 42.46 -1.12
CA VAL A 638 90.40 43.37 -2.26
C VAL A 638 91.07 44.71 -1.98
N ALA A 639 91.85 45.21 -2.94
CA ALA A 639 92.46 46.53 -2.85
C ALA A 639 91.37 47.61 -2.64
N ASP A 640 91.63 48.54 -1.72
CA ASP A 640 90.75 49.67 -1.38
C ASP A 640 89.37 49.34 -0.77
N ALA A 641 89.11 48.09 -0.37
CA ALA A 641 87.88 47.68 0.31
C ALA A 641 88.16 46.92 1.62
N LYS A 642 88.09 47.63 2.77
CA LYS A 642 88.28 47.01 4.09
C LYS A 642 87.18 45.99 4.37
N GLY A 643 87.57 44.79 4.80
CA GLY A 643 86.61 43.72 5.14
C GLY A 643 86.03 43.00 3.92
N GLU A 644 86.66 43.14 2.74
CA GLU A 644 86.28 42.38 1.56
C GLU A 644 87.43 41.50 1.04
N TRP A 645 87.08 40.27 0.68
CA TRP A 645 87.97 39.27 0.12
C TRP A 645 87.47 38.88 -1.27
N ALA A 646 88.34 38.39 -2.13
CA ALA A 646 87.97 37.86 -3.42
C ALA A 646 88.58 36.47 -3.62
N ILE A 647 87.82 35.59 -4.28
CA ILE A 647 88.36 34.33 -4.78
C ILE A 647 89.36 34.66 -5.88
N SER A 648 90.61 34.25 -5.67
CA SER A 648 91.71 34.46 -6.61
C SER A 648 91.79 33.31 -7.61
N ARG A 649 91.82 32.07 -7.09
CA ARG A 649 91.82 30.84 -7.89
C ARG A 649 91.39 29.63 -7.06
N LEU A 650 90.89 28.60 -7.72
CA LEU A 650 90.75 27.27 -7.15
C LEU A 650 92.14 26.65 -6.95
N GLU A 651 92.47 26.24 -5.73
CA GLU A 651 93.78 25.70 -5.39
C GLU A 651 93.81 24.17 -5.40
N SER A 652 92.75 23.52 -4.90
CA SER A 652 92.69 22.06 -4.90
C SER A 652 91.26 21.51 -4.95
N LYS A 653 91.16 20.29 -5.48
CA LYS A 653 89.98 19.44 -5.47
C LYS A 653 90.37 18.11 -4.81
N THR A 654 89.65 17.71 -3.77
CA THR A 654 89.84 16.43 -3.07
C THR A 654 88.68 15.51 -3.43
N GLY A 655 88.98 14.31 -3.94
CA GLY A 655 87.99 13.35 -4.45
C GLY A 655 87.44 13.70 -5.84
N GLU A 656 86.64 12.78 -6.43
CA GLU A 656 85.90 13.07 -7.67
C GLU A 656 84.73 14.04 -7.36
N VAL A 657 84.95 15.33 -7.67
CA VAL A 657 83.95 16.38 -7.53
C VAL A 657 83.50 16.84 -8.92
N ALA A 658 82.38 16.30 -9.39
CA ALA A 658 81.69 16.76 -10.59
C ALA A 658 80.54 17.69 -10.19
N LEU A 659 80.69 18.98 -10.48
CA LEU A 659 79.61 19.96 -10.29
C LEU A 659 78.89 20.19 -11.63
N PRO A 660 77.55 20.33 -11.64
CA PRO A 660 76.79 20.62 -12.86
C PRO A 660 76.93 22.08 -13.34
N PHE A 661 77.75 22.87 -12.66
CA PHE A 661 78.01 24.27 -12.94
C PHE A 661 79.49 24.60 -12.63
N PRO A 662 80.03 25.73 -13.12
CA PRO A 662 81.41 26.13 -12.86
C PRO A 662 81.72 26.20 -11.36
N GLU A 663 82.90 25.74 -10.94
CA GLU A 663 83.29 25.63 -9.53
C GLU A 663 83.23 26.98 -8.81
N ASP A 664 83.55 28.07 -9.52
CA ASP A 664 83.49 29.45 -9.01
C ASP A 664 82.06 29.90 -8.65
N SER A 665 81.03 29.20 -9.11
CA SER A 665 79.61 29.48 -8.82
C SER A 665 79.10 28.78 -7.56
N LEU A 666 79.86 27.85 -6.97
CA LEU A 666 79.42 27.08 -5.81
C LEU A 666 79.24 27.96 -4.57
N LEU A 667 80.24 28.75 -4.20
CA LEU A 667 80.17 29.59 -2.99
C LEU A 667 79.07 30.66 -3.08
N PRO A 668 78.89 31.38 -4.21
CA PRO A 668 77.75 32.29 -4.40
C PRO A 668 76.38 31.60 -4.28
N CYS A 669 76.30 30.35 -4.74
CA CYS A 669 75.07 29.56 -4.71
C CYS A 669 74.77 29.06 -3.29
N LEU A 670 75.78 28.56 -2.56
CA LEU A 670 75.66 28.15 -1.15
C LEU A 670 75.28 29.31 -0.23
N ALA A 671 75.67 30.55 -0.56
CA ALA A 671 75.33 31.74 0.23
C ALA A 671 73.86 32.21 0.08
N ARG A 672 73.07 31.64 -0.85
CA ARG A 672 71.66 32.00 -1.05
C ARG A 672 70.75 31.11 -0.19
N GLN A 673 69.64 31.68 0.29
CA GLN A 673 68.61 30.97 1.05
C GLN A 673 67.84 29.91 0.22
N SER A 674 67.91 29.98 -1.10
CA SER A 674 67.37 28.96 -2.00
C SER A 674 68.36 27.80 -2.12
N LEU A 675 67.92 26.57 -1.83
CA LEU A 675 68.70 25.34 -1.97
C LEU A 675 69.58 25.36 -3.24
N CYS A 676 70.89 25.35 -3.05
CA CYS A 676 71.90 25.07 -4.07
C CYS A 676 71.97 23.55 -4.31
N ARG A 677 70.80 22.97 -4.62
CA ARG A 677 70.59 21.52 -4.69
C ARG A 677 71.14 20.91 -5.97
#